data_AF-D9S0U9-F1
#
_entry.id   AF-D9S0U9-F1
#
_cell.length_a   1.000
_cell.length_b   1.000
_cell.length_c   1.000
_cell.angle_alpha   90.00
_cell.angle_beta   90.00
_cell.angle_gamma   90.00
#
_symmetry.space_group_name_H-M   'P 1'
#
loop_
_entity.id
_entity.type
_entity.pdbx_description
1 polymer ?
#
loop_
_entity_poly.entity_id
_entity_poly.type
_entity_poly.pdbx_seq_one_letter_code
_entity_poly.pdbx_strand_id
1 'polypeptide(L)'
;MKRILSLFFVFLIIFFTVSCDNLTRITWEENTKKKIYASQNNDGGFKEHFLIQDRDLSSTYYFLEICDMINIPLNKDFKEKTIQWILSIKTKAGYFGSESQYSRQIQNTFFAILSLKRLGFEFDENLKQEIKNLFVRLKKPDNLYYEHSAEKEPFLNYFVLESVKAIENEEKFLDVKTQFKKLCLTSTSMNTLTKLFFLRYFDEPVKIDENIRQQLTSEMEQGKSSFIEKLWFLSFFEDDRLNSVIKTTLLKYKNLDGGFSAVVEDSSTDRETYYAVSALRRLNYKITGPEKNELVNFIFAHMNPAGGFNKPFISPSTPQATYKCLYILTELGYEVKNANIVEQYLNRTLKALLGSPDYHPLVMLNTLKALQILDKDRNLKSTLKDSNQHLYEDFLQNTYKNLEEKLNRDNFEQELYDVSNYVEILIMLGEEIPETLKQKIYINAEKVIGDSLKANSIVSIVPLYYSVKLIDNINIISSYNEQVDSFAKKLINQELNKAEKGDLLITYYAMMIQKYNHVLEEPLFCSYDYLNLFKSDEGGVRQNFESPPSLSLTEKYMQMYSFIKNYSVRTSSRAIEASYNGKKGLSVSGYKLRRLKDFDLILLKLYNNEHGHWNEYYITDGKNKILAKAKVSQTPEYNDILVFEIPKGKVNERLYFYFSGKGRTEIPRFW
;
A
#
# COMPACT_ATOMS: atom_id res chain seq x y z
N MET A 1 2.20 -60.80 -12.32
CA MET A 1 1.77 -60.48 -10.94
C MET A 1 2.09 -59.04 -10.52
N LYS A 2 3.32 -58.67 -10.08
CA LYS A 2 3.61 -57.34 -9.45
C LYS A 2 2.97 -56.10 -10.13
N ARG A 3 3.01 -55.97 -11.45
CA ARG A 3 2.40 -54.84 -12.20
C ARG A 3 0.87 -54.71 -12.00
N ILE A 4 0.14 -55.81 -11.85
CA ILE A 4 -1.32 -55.81 -11.68
C ILE A 4 -1.70 -55.29 -10.28
N LEU A 5 -0.96 -55.74 -9.24
CA LEU A 5 -1.19 -55.29 -7.86
C LEU A 5 -0.96 -53.77 -7.71
N SER A 6 0.02 -53.23 -8.44
CA SER A 6 0.33 -51.79 -8.47
C SER A 6 -0.79 -50.96 -9.10
N LEU A 7 -1.46 -51.45 -10.14
CA LEU A 7 -2.59 -50.77 -10.79
C LEU A 7 -3.83 -50.72 -9.89
N PHE A 8 -4.12 -51.79 -9.16
CA PHE A 8 -5.26 -51.86 -8.24
C PHE A 8 -5.14 -50.83 -7.10
N PHE A 9 -3.93 -50.66 -6.54
CA PHE A 9 -3.67 -49.67 -5.49
C PHE A 9 -3.86 -48.22 -5.97
N VAL A 10 -3.44 -47.90 -7.21
CA VAL A 10 -3.67 -46.57 -7.81
C VAL A 10 -5.16 -46.27 -7.92
N PHE A 11 -5.97 -47.25 -8.35
CA PHE A 11 -7.41 -47.07 -8.49
C PHE A 11 -8.11 -46.83 -7.14
N LEU A 12 -7.69 -47.53 -6.08
CA LEU A 12 -8.22 -47.36 -4.73
C LEU A 12 -7.94 -45.94 -4.18
N ILE A 13 -6.72 -45.43 -4.41
CA ILE A 13 -6.32 -44.07 -3.98
C ILE A 13 -7.17 -43.02 -4.68
N ILE A 14 -7.36 -43.13 -6.01
CA ILE A 14 -8.20 -42.20 -6.78
C ILE A 14 -9.61 -42.12 -6.19
N PHE A 15 -10.24 -43.27 -5.89
CA PHE A 15 -11.60 -43.30 -5.37
C PHE A 15 -11.74 -42.55 -4.02
N PHE A 16 -10.81 -42.75 -3.09
CA PHE A 16 -10.84 -42.06 -1.80
C PHE A 16 -10.57 -40.55 -1.89
N THR A 17 -9.78 -40.08 -2.87
CA THR A 17 -9.52 -38.64 -3.01
C THR A 17 -10.74 -37.80 -3.39
N VAL A 18 -11.74 -38.39 -4.07
CA VAL A 18 -12.91 -37.65 -4.58
C VAL A 18 -13.93 -37.33 -3.49
N SER A 19 -14.06 -38.17 -2.46
CA SER A 19 -15.12 -38.01 -1.44
C SER A 19 -14.85 -36.93 -0.38
N CYS A 20 -13.63 -36.38 -0.28
CA CYS A 20 -13.27 -35.42 0.77
C CYS A 20 -13.52 -33.94 0.42
N ASP A 21 -13.50 -33.57 -0.87
CA ASP A 21 -13.51 -32.15 -1.29
C ASP A 21 -14.81 -31.40 -0.94
N ASN A 22 -15.95 -32.09 -0.79
CA ASN A 22 -17.26 -31.45 -0.58
C ASN A 22 -17.58 -31.04 0.87
N LEU A 23 -16.90 -31.59 1.89
CA LEU A 23 -17.32 -31.42 3.29
C LEU A 23 -16.83 -30.13 3.96
N THR A 24 -15.76 -29.53 3.45
CA THR A 24 -15.00 -28.48 4.17
C THR A 24 -15.49 -27.06 3.86
N ARG A 25 -15.84 -26.79 2.61
CA ARG A 25 -16.09 -25.43 2.09
C ARG A 25 -17.29 -24.72 2.73
N ILE A 26 -18.36 -25.46 3.02
CA ILE A 26 -19.60 -24.94 3.64
C ILE A 26 -19.34 -24.42 5.07
N THR A 27 -18.19 -24.71 5.69
CA THR A 27 -17.99 -24.44 7.12
C THR A 27 -17.54 -23.02 7.46
N TRP A 28 -16.63 -22.38 6.71
CA TRP A 28 -15.93 -21.18 7.22
C TRP A 28 -16.81 -19.92 7.25
N GLU A 29 -17.47 -19.61 6.15
CA GLU A 29 -18.29 -18.40 5.99
C GLU A 29 -19.54 -18.49 6.89
N GLU A 30 -20.16 -19.67 6.90
CA GLU A 30 -21.20 -20.04 7.84
C GLU A 30 -20.74 -19.91 9.30
N ASN A 31 -19.52 -20.33 9.64
CA ASN A 31 -19.00 -20.15 11.01
C ASN A 31 -18.76 -18.67 11.35
N THR A 32 -18.36 -17.83 10.39
CA THR A 32 -18.22 -16.38 10.59
C THR A 32 -19.60 -15.72 10.76
N LYS A 33 -20.56 -16.02 9.88
CA LYS A 33 -21.96 -15.59 10.00
C LYS A 33 -22.57 -16.05 11.33
N LYS A 34 -22.41 -17.32 11.71
CA LYS A 34 -22.88 -17.88 13.00
C LYS A 34 -22.22 -17.21 14.20
N LYS A 35 -20.92 -16.87 14.14
CA LYS A 35 -20.26 -16.09 15.20
C LYS A 35 -20.83 -14.68 15.34
N ILE A 36 -21.08 -13.99 14.23
CA ILE A 36 -21.64 -12.63 14.20
C ILE A 36 -23.10 -12.63 14.68
N TYR A 37 -23.92 -13.57 14.22
CA TYR A 37 -25.30 -13.71 14.72
C TYR A 37 -25.35 -14.17 16.19
N ALA A 38 -24.35 -14.92 16.69
CA ALA A 38 -24.24 -15.30 18.10
C ALA A 38 -23.51 -14.26 18.99
N SER A 39 -22.94 -13.19 18.41
CA SER A 39 -22.40 -12.04 19.15
C SER A 39 -23.39 -10.89 19.26
N GLN A 40 -24.51 -10.89 18.52
CA GLN A 40 -25.64 -10.01 18.81
C GLN A 40 -26.41 -10.52 20.04
N ASN A 41 -26.78 -9.61 20.95
CA ASN A 41 -27.72 -9.86 22.03
C ASN A 41 -29.17 -9.61 21.58
N ASN A 42 -30.15 -10.18 22.29
CA ASN A 42 -31.58 -10.15 21.93
C ASN A 42 -32.17 -8.74 21.70
N ASP A 43 -31.58 -7.70 22.29
CA ASP A 43 -32.00 -6.32 22.16
C ASP A 43 -31.41 -5.58 20.94
N GLY A 44 -30.31 -6.08 20.37
CA GLY A 44 -29.75 -5.57 19.11
C GLY A 44 -28.28 -5.15 19.15
N GLY A 45 -27.70 -4.90 20.33
CA GLY A 45 -26.27 -4.59 20.49
C GLY A 45 -25.36 -5.83 20.45
N PHE A 46 -24.07 -5.64 20.18
CA PHE A 46 -23.08 -6.73 20.09
C PHE A 46 -22.10 -6.74 21.27
N LYS A 47 -21.57 -7.93 21.58
CA LYS A 47 -20.51 -8.19 22.58
C LYS A 47 -19.20 -8.66 21.94
N GLU A 48 -18.07 -8.22 22.48
CA GLU A 48 -16.73 -8.67 22.04
C GLU A 48 -16.46 -10.14 22.41
N HIS A 49 -16.86 -10.55 23.62
CA HIS A 49 -16.60 -11.88 24.17
C HIS A 49 -17.88 -12.66 24.45
N PHE A 50 -17.99 -13.90 23.94
CA PHE A 50 -19.19 -14.74 24.10
C PHE A 50 -19.63 -14.98 25.55
N LEU A 51 -18.69 -14.98 26.50
CA LEU A 51 -18.89 -15.26 27.93
C LEU A 51 -19.31 -14.04 28.76
N ILE A 52 -19.16 -12.83 28.22
CA ILE A 52 -19.52 -11.56 28.88
C ILE A 52 -20.82 -11.08 28.24
N GLN A 53 -21.83 -10.71 29.03
CA GLN A 53 -23.12 -10.27 28.48
C GLN A 53 -23.12 -8.79 28.07
N ASP A 54 -22.13 -8.02 28.54
CA ASP A 54 -22.01 -6.60 28.25
C ASP A 54 -21.80 -6.35 26.75
N ARG A 55 -22.75 -5.61 26.19
CA ARG A 55 -22.76 -5.06 24.85
C ARG A 55 -22.20 -3.65 24.87
N ASP A 56 -21.46 -3.27 23.84
CA ASP A 56 -20.92 -1.92 23.73
C ASP A 56 -20.99 -1.35 22.30
N LEU A 57 -20.85 -0.04 22.21
CA LEU A 57 -21.00 0.71 20.96
C LEU A 57 -19.81 0.54 20.01
N SER A 58 -18.59 0.31 20.53
CA SER A 58 -17.41 0.06 19.72
C SER A 58 -17.44 -1.35 19.12
N SER A 59 -17.77 -2.39 19.91
CA SER A 59 -18.05 -3.73 19.36
C SER A 59 -19.14 -3.69 18.32
N THR A 60 -20.27 -3.01 18.61
CA THR A 60 -21.37 -2.89 17.65
C THR A 60 -20.93 -2.19 16.38
N TYR A 61 -20.23 -1.05 16.47
CA TYR A 61 -19.67 -0.36 15.31
C TYR A 61 -18.74 -1.26 14.49
N TYR A 62 -17.81 -1.97 15.12
CA TYR A 62 -16.86 -2.84 14.40
C TYR A 62 -17.53 -4.12 13.84
N PHE A 63 -18.55 -4.67 14.48
CA PHE A 63 -19.32 -5.77 13.91
C PHE A 63 -20.16 -5.32 12.71
N LEU A 64 -20.73 -4.10 12.73
CA LEU A 64 -21.39 -3.50 11.56
C LEU A 64 -20.37 -3.23 10.43
N GLU A 65 -19.22 -2.62 10.75
CA GLU A 65 -18.10 -2.42 9.82
C GLU A 65 -17.64 -3.74 9.17
N ILE A 66 -17.51 -4.81 9.96
CA ILE A 66 -17.19 -6.16 9.45
C ILE A 66 -18.33 -6.67 8.55
N CYS A 67 -19.59 -6.53 8.94
CA CYS A 67 -20.72 -6.96 8.11
C CYS A 67 -20.77 -6.21 6.77
N ASP A 68 -20.40 -4.93 6.74
CA ASP A 68 -20.27 -4.15 5.50
C ASP A 68 -19.05 -4.62 4.68
N MET A 69 -17.89 -4.82 5.32
CA MET A 69 -16.64 -5.27 4.66
C MET A 69 -16.73 -6.68 4.05
N ILE A 70 -17.39 -7.63 4.73
CA ILE A 70 -17.63 -9.00 4.22
C ILE A 70 -19.08 -9.21 3.76
N ASN A 71 -19.79 -8.11 3.46
CA ASN A 71 -21.05 -8.06 2.72
C ASN A 71 -22.18 -8.97 3.31
N ILE A 72 -22.22 -9.13 4.64
CA ILE A 72 -23.24 -9.94 5.33
C ILE A 72 -24.56 -9.15 5.39
N PRO A 73 -25.65 -9.64 4.78
CA PRO A 73 -26.93 -8.95 4.80
C PRO A 73 -27.59 -9.07 6.18
N LEU A 74 -27.42 -8.04 7.02
CA LEU A 74 -28.17 -7.89 8.25
C LEU A 74 -29.66 -7.84 7.93
N ASN A 75 -30.43 -8.77 8.50
CA ASN A 75 -31.87 -8.87 8.23
C ASN A 75 -32.63 -7.64 8.78
N LYS A 76 -33.86 -7.38 8.31
CA LYS A 76 -34.59 -6.16 8.67
C LYS A 76 -34.87 -6.04 10.19
N ASP A 77 -35.28 -7.13 10.84
CA ASP A 77 -35.53 -7.19 12.28
C ASP A 77 -34.24 -6.98 13.10
N PHE A 78 -33.11 -7.52 12.61
CA PHE A 78 -31.77 -7.29 13.15
C PHE A 78 -31.40 -5.81 13.10
N LYS A 79 -31.53 -5.17 11.92
CA LYS A 79 -31.21 -3.74 11.75
C LYS A 79 -32.10 -2.86 12.64
N GLU A 80 -33.40 -3.12 12.65
CA GLU A 80 -34.36 -2.39 13.48
C GLU A 80 -34.00 -2.51 14.97
N LYS A 81 -33.72 -3.72 15.47
CA LYS A 81 -33.28 -3.94 16.85
C LYS A 81 -32.01 -3.16 17.18
N THR A 82 -30.98 -3.20 16.33
CA THR A 82 -29.75 -2.42 16.59
C THR A 82 -30.01 -0.91 16.56
N ILE A 83 -30.87 -0.39 15.68
CA ILE A 83 -31.30 1.02 15.70
C ILE A 83 -32.00 1.35 17.02
N GLN A 84 -33.05 0.61 17.37
CA GLN A 84 -33.83 0.83 18.60
C GLN A 84 -32.95 0.71 19.85
N TRP A 85 -31.99 -0.22 19.88
CA TRP A 85 -31.02 -0.33 20.95
C TRP A 85 -30.15 0.92 21.08
N ILE A 86 -29.53 1.39 19.99
CA ILE A 86 -28.67 2.60 20.04
C ILE A 86 -29.49 3.82 20.47
N LEU A 87 -30.72 3.98 19.98
CA LEU A 87 -31.61 5.06 20.40
C LEU A 87 -32.02 4.93 21.88
N SER A 88 -32.23 3.70 22.39
CA SER A 88 -32.62 3.46 23.79
C SER A 88 -31.54 3.83 24.80
N ILE A 89 -30.26 3.80 24.40
CA ILE A 89 -29.11 4.21 25.24
C ILE A 89 -28.72 5.67 25.05
N LYS A 90 -29.56 6.48 24.39
CA LYS A 90 -29.42 7.95 24.37
C LYS A 90 -29.91 8.55 25.68
N THR A 91 -29.01 9.18 26.42
CA THR A 91 -29.32 9.82 27.71
C THR A 91 -30.14 11.10 27.56
N LYS A 92 -30.77 11.53 28.66
CA LYS A 92 -31.41 12.87 28.76
C LYS A 92 -30.43 14.03 28.54
N ALA A 93 -29.12 13.78 28.69
CA ALA A 93 -28.08 14.77 28.41
C ALA A 93 -27.75 14.89 26.91
N GLY A 94 -28.21 13.96 26.07
CA GLY A 94 -28.01 13.95 24.62
C GLY A 94 -26.82 13.12 24.11
N TYR A 95 -26.02 12.53 25.00
CA TYR A 95 -24.96 11.57 24.63
C TYR A 95 -25.47 10.13 24.68
N PHE A 96 -24.79 9.23 23.96
CA PHE A 96 -25.09 7.80 23.94
C PHE A 96 -24.20 7.02 24.92
N GLY A 97 -24.78 6.06 25.65
CA GLY A 97 -24.09 5.23 26.66
C GLY A 97 -24.76 5.28 28.04
N SER A 98 -24.24 4.53 29.00
CA SER A 98 -24.76 4.53 30.38
C SER A 98 -24.21 5.71 31.21
N GLU A 99 -24.91 6.07 32.28
CA GLU A 99 -24.42 7.09 33.23
C GLU A 99 -23.12 6.66 33.94
N SER A 100 -22.88 5.34 34.07
CA SER A 100 -21.60 4.77 34.52
C SER A 100 -20.44 4.93 33.51
N GLN A 101 -20.72 5.31 32.27
CA GLN A 101 -19.76 5.58 31.20
C GLN A 101 -19.59 7.09 30.91
N TYR A 102 -19.89 7.95 31.89
CA TYR A 102 -19.77 9.42 31.77
C TYR A 102 -18.38 9.91 31.32
N SER A 103 -17.34 9.08 31.48
CA SER A 103 -15.96 9.32 31.06
C SER A 103 -15.63 8.96 29.59
N ARG A 104 -16.63 8.58 28.77
CA ARG A 104 -16.47 8.25 27.33
C ARG A 104 -17.54 8.86 26.42
N GLN A 105 -18.16 9.97 26.85
CA GLN A 105 -19.35 10.54 26.18
C GLN A 105 -19.13 10.82 24.68
N ILE A 106 -17.94 11.30 24.31
CA ILE A 106 -17.61 11.63 22.91
C ILE A 106 -17.40 10.35 22.10
N GLN A 107 -16.56 9.43 22.61
CA GLN A 107 -16.24 8.17 21.92
C GLN A 107 -17.49 7.30 21.68
N ASN A 108 -18.35 7.16 22.70
CA ASN A 108 -19.60 6.42 22.56
C ASN A 108 -20.55 7.11 21.57
N THR A 109 -20.70 8.43 21.64
CA THR A 109 -21.57 9.19 20.73
C THR A 109 -21.11 9.07 19.27
N PHE A 110 -19.79 9.09 19.02
CA PHE A 110 -19.19 8.82 17.71
C PHE A 110 -19.57 7.43 17.18
N PHE A 111 -19.33 6.37 17.96
CA PHE A 111 -19.67 5.01 17.54
C PHE A 111 -21.19 4.80 17.35
N ALA A 112 -22.03 5.42 18.19
CA ALA A 112 -23.49 5.40 18.04
C ALA A 112 -23.95 6.07 16.75
N ILE A 113 -23.44 7.27 16.45
CA ILE A 113 -23.79 8.03 15.24
C ILE A 113 -23.37 7.28 13.99
N LEU A 114 -22.14 6.77 13.93
CA LEU A 114 -21.68 6.01 12.76
C LEU A 114 -22.42 4.67 12.60
N SER A 115 -22.77 3.99 13.71
CA SER A 115 -23.57 2.76 13.66
C SER A 115 -24.98 3.02 13.14
N LEU A 116 -25.67 4.06 13.65
CA LEU A 116 -26.97 4.49 13.14
C LEU A 116 -26.90 4.85 11.65
N LYS A 117 -25.87 5.60 11.22
CA LYS A 117 -25.67 5.96 9.82
C LYS A 117 -25.45 4.73 8.92
N ARG A 118 -24.66 3.74 9.33
CA ARG A 118 -24.48 2.45 8.62
C ARG A 118 -25.76 1.63 8.54
N LEU A 119 -26.59 1.67 9.59
CA LEU A 119 -27.88 0.99 9.61
C LEU A 119 -28.94 1.64 8.71
N GLY A 120 -28.69 2.86 8.21
CA GLY A 120 -29.60 3.62 7.35
C GLY A 120 -30.59 4.47 8.14
N PHE A 121 -30.29 4.82 9.39
CA PHE A 121 -31.13 5.69 10.21
C PHE A 121 -31.02 7.15 9.76
N GLU A 122 -32.17 7.77 9.46
CA GLU A 122 -32.26 9.20 9.13
C GLU A 122 -32.33 10.05 10.41
N PHE A 123 -31.34 10.91 10.61
CA PHE A 123 -31.30 11.85 11.73
C PHE A 123 -32.25 13.03 11.46
N ASP A 124 -33.25 13.24 12.31
CA ASP A 124 -34.07 14.45 12.29
C ASP A 124 -33.33 15.67 12.88
N GLU A 125 -33.82 16.88 12.55
CA GLU A 125 -33.18 18.14 12.96
C GLU A 125 -33.11 18.35 14.48
N ASN A 126 -34.03 17.79 15.26
CA ASN A 126 -33.97 17.89 16.73
C ASN A 126 -32.82 17.05 17.25
N LEU A 127 -32.70 15.79 16.80
CA LEU A 127 -31.59 14.91 17.17
C LEU A 127 -30.24 15.49 16.73
N LYS A 128 -30.14 16.06 15.53
CA LYS A 128 -28.94 16.78 15.09
C LYS A 128 -28.60 17.93 16.03
N GLN A 129 -29.58 18.76 16.39
CA GLN A 129 -29.35 19.92 17.24
C GLN A 129 -29.04 19.53 18.70
N GLU A 130 -29.60 18.43 19.21
CA GLU A 130 -29.22 17.88 20.52
C GLU A 130 -27.77 17.39 20.54
N ILE A 131 -27.31 16.68 19.51
CA ILE A 131 -25.91 16.22 19.40
C ILE A 131 -24.96 17.41 19.26
N LYS A 132 -25.29 18.43 18.46
CA LYS A 132 -24.53 19.68 18.42
C LYS A 132 -24.47 20.36 19.80
N ASN A 133 -25.61 20.46 20.48
CA ASN A 133 -25.69 21.06 21.82
C ASN A 133 -24.87 20.27 22.85
N LEU A 134 -24.76 18.94 22.72
CA LEU A 134 -23.81 18.13 23.49
C LEU A 134 -22.37 18.53 23.18
N PHE A 135 -21.94 18.52 21.92
CA PHE A 135 -20.57 18.87 21.58
C PHE A 135 -20.23 20.32 21.96
N VAL A 136 -21.14 21.29 21.84
CA VAL A 136 -20.91 22.67 22.32
C VAL A 136 -20.73 22.73 23.85
N ARG A 137 -21.44 21.90 24.63
CA ARG A 137 -21.28 21.82 26.10
C ARG A 137 -20.02 21.07 26.56
N LEU A 138 -19.54 20.09 25.78
CA LEU A 138 -18.32 19.33 26.08
C LEU A 138 -17.03 20.05 25.64
N LYS A 139 -17.17 21.08 24.79
CA LYS A 139 -16.08 21.89 24.24
C LYS A 139 -15.40 22.69 25.35
N LYS A 140 -14.07 22.71 25.35
CA LYS A 140 -13.24 23.40 26.34
C LYS A 140 -12.95 24.85 25.90
N PRO A 141 -12.47 25.74 26.80
CA PRO A 141 -12.31 27.17 26.48
C PRO A 141 -11.27 27.48 25.38
N ASP A 142 -10.36 26.56 25.11
CA ASP A 142 -9.41 26.58 24.00
C ASP A 142 -10.02 26.10 22.66
N ASN A 143 -11.31 25.70 22.67
CA ASN A 143 -12.08 25.09 21.60
C ASN A 143 -11.72 23.63 21.27
N LEU A 144 -11.01 22.93 22.17
CA LEU A 144 -10.67 21.51 22.02
C LEU A 144 -11.59 20.59 22.83
N TYR A 145 -11.44 19.29 22.59
CA TYR A 145 -12.08 18.20 23.32
C TYR A 145 -11.06 17.32 24.03
N TYR A 146 -11.14 17.27 25.36
CA TYR A 146 -10.33 16.38 26.18
C TYR A 146 -11.08 15.84 27.41
N GLU A 147 -10.87 14.54 27.66
CA GLU A 147 -11.28 13.80 28.85
C GLU A 147 -10.09 13.72 29.83
N HIS A 148 -10.14 12.89 30.89
CA HIS A 148 -9.12 12.88 31.96
C HIS A 148 -7.73 12.28 31.58
N SER A 149 -7.35 12.20 30.30
CA SER A 149 -6.05 11.63 29.88
C SER A 149 -5.50 12.28 28.60
N ALA A 150 -4.33 12.91 28.71
CA ALA A 150 -3.68 13.69 27.63
C ALA A 150 -3.38 12.89 26.35
N GLU A 151 -3.20 11.57 26.44
CA GLU A 151 -2.90 10.72 25.28
C GLU A 151 -4.10 10.54 24.33
N LYS A 152 -5.34 10.84 24.78
CA LYS A 152 -6.57 10.62 24.00
C LYS A 152 -7.16 11.87 23.35
N GLU A 153 -6.72 13.05 23.76
CA GLU A 153 -7.24 14.35 23.29
C GLU A 153 -7.29 14.48 21.77
N PRO A 154 -6.28 14.04 20.99
CA PRO A 154 -6.32 14.14 19.53
C PRO A 154 -7.47 13.32 18.92
N PHE A 155 -7.71 12.12 19.45
CA PHE A 155 -8.77 11.24 18.97
C PHE A 155 -10.16 11.75 19.36
N LEU A 156 -10.31 12.41 20.51
CA LEU A 156 -11.58 13.02 20.92
C LEU A 156 -11.99 14.19 20.00
N ASN A 157 -11.02 15.03 19.58
CA ASN A 157 -11.28 16.09 18.60
C ASN A 157 -11.66 15.50 17.23
N TYR A 158 -10.94 14.48 16.75
CA TYR A 158 -11.29 13.73 15.55
C TYR A 158 -12.71 13.10 15.62
N PHE A 159 -13.04 12.46 16.75
CA PHE A 159 -14.37 11.86 16.97
C PHE A 159 -15.50 12.90 16.92
N VAL A 160 -15.32 14.11 17.46
CA VAL A 160 -16.34 15.17 17.32
C VAL A 160 -16.49 15.61 15.86
N LEU A 161 -15.39 15.87 15.16
CA LEU A 161 -15.44 16.32 13.76
C LEU A 161 -16.14 15.29 12.87
N GLU A 162 -15.75 14.01 12.93
CA GLU A 162 -16.40 12.95 12.16
C GLU A 162 -17.84 12.67 12.62
N SER A 163 -18.17 12.87 13.91
CA SER A 163 -19.57 12.79 14.39
C SER A 163 -20.46 13.89 13.81
N VAL A 164 -19.96 15.13 13.77
CA VAL A 164 -20.67 16.28 13.19
C VAL A 164 -20.87 16.06 11.69
N LYS A 165 -19.80 15.71 10.98
CA LYS A 165 -19.79 15.34 9.54
C LYS A 165 -20.69 14.14 9.21
N ALA A 166 -20.92 13.25 10.17
CA ALA A 166 -21.84 12.14 10.00
C ALA A 166 -23.31 12.58 10.01
N ILE A 167 -23.67 13.59 10.81
CA ILE A 167 -25.06 14.07 10.94
C ILE A 167 -25.39 15.31 10.08
N GLU A 168 -24.39 16.15 9.76
CA GLU A 168 -24.55 17.44 9.07
C GLU A 168 -23.21 17.98 8.52
N ASN A 169 -23.13 19.27 8.18
CA ASN A 169 -21.94 19.96 7.68
C ASN A 169 -21.02 20.45 8.83
N GLU A 170 -19.69 20.43 8.61
CA GLU A 170 -18.65 20.74 9.60
C GLU A 170 -18.56 22.24 9.99
N GLU A 171 -19.17 23.15 9.23
CA GLU A 171 -18.98 24.61 9.33
C GLU A 171 -19.08 25.19 10.76
N LYS A 172 -19.99 24.66 11.59
CA LYS A 172 -20.18 25.12 12.99
C LYS A 172 -19.08 24.66 13.97
N PHE A 173 -18.09 23.91 13.49
CA PHE A 173 -16.96 23.35 14.25
C PHE A 173 -15.60 23.67 13.59
N LEU A 174 -15.56 24.63 12.65
CA LEU A 174 -14.34 25.07 11.97
C LEU A 174 -13.26 25.60 12.94
N ASP A 175 -13.66 26.16 14.07
CA ASP A 175 -12.76 26.62 15.14
C ASP A 175 -12.10 25.47 15.91
N VAL A 176 -12.85 24.38 16.18
CA VAL A 176 -12.31 23.11 16.71
C VAL A 176 -11.28 22.55 15.74
N LYS A 177 -11.61 22.48 14.45
CA LYS A 177 -10.71 22.01 13.39
C LYS A 177 -9.42 22.84 13.34
N THR A 178 -9.53 24.16 13.48
CA THR A 178 -8.42 25.11 13.50
C THR A 178 -7.52 24.93 14.74
N GLN A 179 -8.10 24.84 15.94
CA GLN A 179 -7.33 24.66 17.17
C GLN A 179 -6.76 23.24 17.29
N PHE A 180 -7.43 22.22 16.73
CA PHE A 180 -6.88 20.86 16.68
C PHE A 180 -5.72 20.75 15.68
N LYS A 181 -5.77 21.46 14.54
CA LYS A 181 -4.60 21.65 13.66
C LYS A 181 -3.44 22.32 14.40
N LYS A 182 -3.73 23.40 15.13
CA LYS A 182 -2.73 24.10 15.95
C LYS A 182 -2.13 23.18 17.03
N LEU A 183 -2.95 22.40 17.74
CA LEU A 183 -2.50 21.40 18.71
C LEU A 183 -1.54 20.40 18.06
N CYS A 184 -1.84 19.90 16.87
CA CYS A 184 -0.98 18.92 16.19
C CYS A 184 0.35 19.53 15.71
N LEU A 185 0.40 20.84 15.44
CA LEU A 185 1.64 21.58 15.22
C LEU A 185 2.43 21.79 16.52
N THR A 186 1.81 22.38 17.54
CA THR A 186 2.51 22.89 18.73
C THR A 186 2.65 21.89 19.88
N SER A 187 1.90 20.78 19.89
CA SER A 187 1.94 19.80 20.99
C SER A 187 3.31 19.12 21.08
N THR A 188 3.82 19.09 22.32
CA THR A 188 4.98 18.31 22.78
C THR A 188 4.55 16.99 23.45
N SER A 189 3.28 16.87 23.88
CA SER A 189 2.69 15.68 24.49
C SER A 189 2.28 14.61 23.47
N MET A 190 2.04 14.99 22.22
CA MET A 190 1.68 14.07 21.14
C MET A 190 2.90 13.28 20.64
N ASN A 191 2.83 11.94 20.70
CA ASN A 191 3.92 11.10 20.20
C ASN A 191 4.18 11.34 18.70
N THR A 192 5.43 11.14 18.26
CA THR A 192 5.91 11.53 16.93
C THR A 192 5.08 10.96 15.78
N LEU A 193 4.59 9.72 15.89
CA LEU A 193 3.88 9.03 14.82
C LEU A 193 2.40 9.45 14.76
N THR A 194 1.77 9.67 15.92
CA THR A 194 0.45 10.29 16.00
C THR A 194 0.49 11.76 15.56
N LYS A 195 1.59 12.48 15.87
CA LYS A 195 1.84 13.84 15.40
C LYS A 195 2.04 13.89 13.88
N LEU A 196 2.88 13.03 13.30
CA LEU A 196 3.04 12.90 11.85
C LEU A 196 1.77 12.41 11.15
N PHE A 197 0.95 11.58 11.81
CA PHE A 197 -0.37 11.19 11.32
C PHE A 197 -1.31 12.40 11.29
N PHE A 198 -1.46 13.15 12.38
CA PHE A 198 -2.39 14.27 12.42
C PHE A 198 -1.90 15.51 11.65
N LEU A 199 -0.61 15.84 11.68
CA LEU A 199 -0.02 16.90 10.84
C LEU A 199 -0.29 16.67 9.36
N ARG A 200 -0.32 15.40 8.93
CA ARG A 200 -0.65 15.02 7.57
C ARG A 200 -2.15 14.73 7.40
N TYR A 201 -2.98 14.69 8.46
CA TYR A 201 -4.45 14.90 8.38
C TYR A 201 -4.80 16.40 8.25
N PHE A 202 -3.80 17.27 8.43
CA PHE A 202 -3.89 18.72 8.31
C PHE A 202 -3.02 19.31 7.20
N ASP A 203 -2.28 18.47 6.47
CA ASP A 203 -1.45 18.78 5.31
C ASP A 203 -0.42 19.87 5.52
N GLU A 204 0.45 19.54 6.47
CA GLU A 204 1.69 20.25 6.76
C GLU A 204 2.90 19.48 6.18
N PRO A 205 3.80 20.15 5.44
CA PRO A 205 4.85 19.52 4.65
C PRO A 205 5.91 18.95 5.59
N VAL A 206 6.02 17.62 5.65
CA VAL A 206 6.96 16.94 6.56
C VAL A 206 8.39 17.04 6.02
N LYS A 207 8.99 18.23 6.15
CA LYS A 207 10.40 18.30 6.50
C LYS A 207 10.54 17.66 7.87
N ILE A 208 11.26 16.54 7.94
CA ILE A 208 11.74 16.00 9.20
C ILE A 208 12.79 16.98 9.70
N ASP A 209 12.33 17.96 10.49
CA ASP A 209 13.20 18.95 11.13
C ASP A 209 14.15 18.26 12.10
N GLU A 210 15.18 18.97 12.55
CA GLU A 210 16.22 18.37 13.39
C GLU A 210 15.67 17.90 14.76
N ASN A 211 14.57 18.49 15.27
CA ASN A 211 13.91 18.03 16.49
C ASN A 211 13.09 16.75 16.23
N ILE A 212 12.34 16.65 15.13
CA ILE A 212 11.64 15.41 14.75
C ILE A 212 12.65 14.31 14.44
N ARG A 213 13.77 14.64 13.77
CA ARG A 213 14.88 13.70 13.53
C ARG A 213 15.48 13.21 14.85
N GLN A 214 15.72 14.09 15.80
CA GLN A 214 16.22 13.74 17.15
C GLN A 214 15.18 12.98 17.98
N GLN A 215 13.89 13.30 17.87
CA GLN A 215 12.82 12.56 18.55
C GLN A 215 12.70 11.13 18.00
N LEU A 216 12.65 10.96 16.68
CA LEU A 216 12.66 9.64 16.04
C LEU A 216 13.94 8.85 16.38
N THR A 217 15.10 9.53 16.43
CA THR A 217 16.38 8.91 16.85
C THR A 217 16.34 8.49 18.32
N SER A 218 15.80 9.31 19.22
CA SER A 218 15.65 8.95 20.63
C SER A 218 14.62 7.84 20.84
N GLU A 219 13.52 7.80 20.10
CA GLU A 219 12.58 6.67 20.15
C GLU A 219 13.19 5.37 19.60
N MET A 220 14.08 5.46 18.61
CA MET A 220 14.91 4.36 18.12
C MET A 220 15.95 3.88 19.15
N GLU A 221 16.57 4.79 19.88
CA GLU A 221 17.54 4.49 20.95
C GLU A 221 16.87 3.92 22.21
N GLN A 222 15.65 4.36 22.51
CA GLN A 222 14.81 3.85 23.62
C GLN A 222 14.21 2.46 23.35
N GLY A 223 14.33 1.90 22.14
CA GLY A 223 13.93 0.53 21.83
C GLY A 223 12.42 0.24 21.98
N LYS A 224 11.55 1.26 21.80
CA LYS A 224 10.10 1.12 21.96
C LYS A 224 9.53 0.03 21.03
N SER A 225 8.63 -0.81 21.53
CA SER A 225 8.06 -1.93 20.80
C SER A 225 7.25 -1.54 19.55
N SER A 226 7.06 -2.49 18.62
CA SER A 226 6.35 -2.38 17.34
C SER A 226 7.04 -1.52 16.26
N PHE A 227 8.37 -1.37 16.32
CA PHE A 227 9.05 -0.31 15.55
C PHE A 227 9.54 -0.69 14.14
N ILE A 228 9.76 -1.97 13.81
CA ILE A 228 10.33 -2.35 12.49
C ILE A 228 9.47 -1.93 11.30
N GLU A 229 8.15 -2.05 11.40
CA GLU A 229 7.27 -1.67 10.28
C GLU A 229 7.31 -0.16 10.03
N LYS A 230 7.44 0.62 11.11
CA LYS A 230 7.64 2.07 11.08
C LYS A 230 9.03 2.42 10.55
N LEU A 231 10.08 1.69 10.90
CA LEU A 231 11.42 1.82 10.29
C LEU A 231 11.41 1.60 8.79
N TRP A 232 10.68 0.57 8.32
CA TRP A 232 10.50 0.33 6.91
C TRP A 232 9.73 1.45 6.22
N PHE A 233 8.65 1.96 6.82
CA PHE A 233 7.95 3.16 6.31
C PHE A 233 8.86 4.40 6.29
N LEU A 234 9.66 4.61 7.35
CA LEU A 234 10.60 5.72 7.43
C LEU A 234 11.75 5.58 6.40
N SER A 235 12.10 4.37 5.96
CA SER A 235 13.12 4.15 4.92
C SER A 235 12.71 4.64 3.53
N PHE A 236 11.46 5.09 3.37
CA PHE A 236 11.01 5.74 2.13
C PHE A 236 11.35 7.23 2.05
N PHE A 237 11.70 7.89 3.16
CA PHE A 237 12.21 9.27 3.12
C PHE A 237 13.66 9.30 2.61
N GLU A 238 13.95 10.22 1.69
CA GLU A 238 15.28 10.39 1.08
C GLU A 238 16.19 11.27 1.95
N ASP A 239 16.29 10.92 3.24
CA ASP A 239 17.12 11.57 4.26
C ASP A 239 18.26 10.63 4.67
N ASP A 240 19.47 10.88 4.18
CA ASP A 240 20.66 10.04 4.45
C ASP A 240 20.99 9.89 5.94
N ARG A 241 20.71 10.91 6.77
CA ARG A 241 20.95 10.84 8.22
C ARG A 241 19.97 9.87 8.85
N LEU A 242 18.68 10.07 8.60
CA LEU A 242 17.62 9.20 9.08
C LEU A 242 17.82 7.77 8.57
N ASN A 243 18.18 7.58 7.30
CA ASN A 243 18.47 6.29 6.68
C ASN A 243 19.65 5.55 7.35
N SER A 244 20.68 6.27 7.80
CA SER A 244 21.77 5.71 8.60
C SER A 244 21.30 5.24 9.99
N VAL A 245 20.46 6.03 10.67
CA VAL A 245 19.87 5.66 11.97
C VAL A 245 18.90 4.47 11.81
N ILE A 246 18.03 4.48 10.81
CA ILE A 246 17.10 3.37 10.51
C ILE A 246 17.86 2.07 10.33
N LYS A 247 18.88 2.06 9.46
CA LYS A 247 19.75 0.89 9.22
C LYS A 247 20.38 0.38 10.51
N THR A 248 20.96 1.28 11.30
CA THR A 248 21.63 0.94 12.57
C THR A 248 20.63 0.35 13.57
N THR A 249 19.43 0.90 13.64
CA THR A 249 18.36 0.44 14.53
C THR A 249 17.76 -0.90 14.08
N LEU A 250 17.53 -1.11 12.78
CA LEU A 250 17.08 -2.41 12.25
C LEU A 250 18.04 -3.53 12.66
N LEU A 251 19.35 -3.31 12.56
CA LEU A 251 20.36 -4.28 12.97
C LEU A 251 20.38 -4.57 14.48
N LYS A 252 19.89 -3.66 15.34
CA LYS A 252 19.67 -3.93 16.78
C LYS A 252 18.47 -4.84 17.05
N TYR A 253 17.45 -4.84 16.18
CA TYR A 253 16.30 -5.75 16.29
C TYR A 253 16.54 -7.12 15.62
N LYS A 254 17.76 -7.44 15.20
CA LYS A 254 18.11 -8.77 14.71
C LYS A 254 18.43 -9.68 15.90
N ASN A 255 17.75 -10.82 15.99
CA ASN A 255 17.93 -11.78 17.07
C ASN A 255 18.96 -12.86 16.76
N LEU A 256 19.35 -13.60 17.81
CA LEU A 256 20.24 -14.77 17.73
C LEU A 256 19.64 -15.94 16.93
N ASP A 257 18.31 -15.99 16.74
CA ASP A 257 17.67 -16.95 15.84
C ASP A 257 17.89 -16.63 14.35
N GLY A 258 18.40 -15.44 14.04
CA GLY A 258 18.67 -14.93 12.71
C GLY A 258 17.57 -14.05 12.13
N GLY A 259 16.37 -14.05 12.70
CA GLY A 259 15.25 -13.22 12.28
C GLY A 259 15.27 -11.80 12.89
N PHE A 260 14.18 -11.08 12.69
CA PHE A 260 13.91 -9.81 13.36
C PHE A 260 12.55 -9.84 14.08
N SER A 261 12.45 -9.08 15.17
CA SER A 261 11.30 -9.03 16.09
C SER A 261 10.75 -7.62 16.28
N ALA A 262 9.54 -7.50 16.83
CA ALA A 262 8.91 -6.20 17.12
C ALA A 262 9.53 -5.49 18.34
N VAL A 263 10.31 -6.21 19.16
CA VAL A 263 11.01 -5.76 20.36
C VAL A 263 12.34 -6.52 20.43
N VAL A 264 13.43 -5.86 20.84
CA VAL A 264 14.70 -6.56 21.11
C VAL A 264 14.44 -7.65 22.18
N GLU A 265 15.05 -8.82 22.01
CA GLU A 265 14.85 -10.04 22.85
C GLU A 265 13.48 -10.75 22.75
N ASP A 266 12.45 -10.16 22.13
CA ASP A 266 11.20 -10.89 21.78
C ASP A 266 11.40 -11.80 20.55
N SER A 267 10.59 -12.85 20.42
CA SER A 267 10.70 -13.85 19.35
C SER A 267 10.51 -13.24 17.96
N SER A 268 11.40 -13.58 17.02
CA SER A 268 11.30 -13.10 15.63
C SER A 268 10.04 -13.61 14.91
N THR A 269 9.62 -12.92 13.84
CA THR A 269 8.47 -13.31 13.00
C THR A 269 8.82 -13.23 11.52
N ASP A 270 8.07 -13.92 10.65
CA ASP A 270 8.20 -13.79 9.19
C ASP A 270 7.88 -12.36 8.70
N ARG A 271 6.90 -11.71 9.35
CA ARG A 271 6.41 -10.37 9.03
C ARG A 271 7.47 -9.31 9.32
N GLU A 272 7.94 -9.23 10.56
CA GLU A 272 8.94 -8.24 10.98
C GLU A 272 10.30 -8.52 10.30
N THR A 273 10.67 -9.79 10.09
CA THR A 273 11.85 -10.16 9.28
C THR A 273 11.74 -9.68 7.83
N TYR A 274 10.57 -9.81 7.18
CA TYR A 274 10.36 -9.27 5.83
C TYR A 274 10.61 -7.76 5.78
N TYR A 275 10.04 -7.02 6.74
CA TYR A 275 10.15 -5.56 6.76
C TYR A 275 11.58 -5.09 6.99
N ALA A 276 12.29 -5.72 7.93
CA ALA A 276 13.71 -5.44 8.15
C ALA A 276 14.56 -5.74 6.89
N VAL A 277 14.43 -6.92 6.29
CA VAL A 277 15.19 -7.28 5.07
C VAL A 277 14.85 -6.34 3.90
N SER A 278 13.58 -5.97 3.74
CA SER A 278 13.14 -5.06 2.67
C SER A 278 13.65 -3.63 2.88
N ALA A 279 13.63 -3.13 4.11
CA ALA A 279 14.16 -1.81 4.47
C ALA A 279 15.68 -1.78 4.30
N LEU A 280 16.39 -2.76 4.87
CA LEU A 280 17.85 -2.90 4.72
C LEU A 280 18.25 -2.92 3.24
N ARG A 281 17.54 -3.67 2.37
CA ARG A 281 17.80 -3.65 0.93
C ARG A 281 17.56 -2.27 0.31
N ARG A 282 16.47 -1.57 0.66
CA ARG A 282 16.19 -0.21 0.16
C ARG A 282 17.29 0.78 0.57
N LEU A 283 17.83 0.62 1.77
CA LEU A 283 18.97 1.37 2.32
C LEU A 283 20.33 0.92 1.75
N ASN A 284 20.34 0.17 0.65
CA ASN A 284 21.51 -0.43 -0.01
C ASN A 284 22.41 -1.27 0.93
N TYR A 285 21.86 -1.81 2.02
CA TYR A 285 22.60 -2.67 2.93
C TYR A 285 22.80 -4.07 2.35
N LYS A 286 24.07 -4.46 2.22
CA LYS A 286 24.47 -5.78 1.76
C LYS A 286 24.66 -6.72 2.94
N ILE A 287 23.60 -7.49 3.24
CA ILE A 287 23.62 -8.57 4.24
C ILE A 287 24.77 -9.54 3.92
N THR A 288 25.65 -9.78 4.88
CA THR A 288 26.90 -10.54 4.69
C THR A 288 26.70 -12.05 4.82
N GLY A 289 27.68 -12.86 4.39
CA GLY A 289 27.59 -14.33 4.37
C GLY A 289 27.09 -14.99 5.66
N PRO A 290 27.65 -14.67 6.85
CA PRO A 290 27.16 -15.19 8.13
C PRO A 290 25.72 -14.75 8.43
N GLU A 291 25.44 -13.45 8.37
CA GLU A 291 24.10 -12.89 8.66
C GLU A 291 23.00 -13.46 7.77
N LYS A 292 23.37 -13.71 6.51
CA LYS A 292 22.55 -14.29 5.45
C LYS A 292 22.21 -15.74 5.75
N ASN A 293 23.18 -16.52 6.27
CA ASN A 293 22.95 -17.91 6.67
C ASN A 293 22.00 -17.98 7.87
N GLU A 294 22.17 -17.09 8.86
CA GLU A 294 21.28 -16.98 10.02
C GLU A 294 19.84 -16.67 9.60
N LEU A 295 19.64 -15.65 8.75
CA LEU A 295 18.31 -15.31 8.19
C LEU A 295 17.67 -16.47 7.41
N VAL A 296 18.47 -17.24 6.68
CA VAL A 296 18.00 -18.40 5.91
C VAL A 296 17.62 -19.56 6.82
N ASN A 297 18.38 -19.79 7.90
CA ASN A 297 18.05 -20.77 8.92
C ASN A 297 16.75 -20.40 9.65
N PHE A 298 16.56 -19.12 10.02
CA PHE A 298 15.32 -18.61 10.57
C PHE A 298 14.12 -18.89 9.66
N ILE A 299 14.23 -18.54 8.37
CA ILE A 299 13.13 -18.72 7.41
C ILE A 299 12.84 -20.20 7.13
N PHE A 300 13.86 -21.08 7.10
CA PHE A 300 13.62 -22.52 7.01
C PHE A 300 13.06 -23.13 8.31
N ALA A 301 13.37 -22.58 9.48
CA ALA A 301 12.69 -22.92 10.73
C ALA A 301 11.21 -22.48 10.75
N HIS A 302 10.80 -21.58 9.85
CA HIS A 302 9.41 -21.22 9.57
C HIS A 302 8.77 -22.06 8.45
N MET A 303 9.39 -23.12 7.93
CA MET A 303 8.78 -24.00 6.92
C MET A 303 7.97 -25.12 7.57
N ASN A 304 6.69 -25.26 7.20
CA ASN A 304 5.86 -26.37 7.68
C ASN A 304 6.09 -27.65 6.86
N PRO A 305 6.07 -28.86 7.47
CA PRO A 305 6.22 -30.13 6.76
C PRO A 305 5.16 -30.39 5.66
N ALA A 306 3.97 -29.79 5.80
CA ALA A 306 2.90 -29.87 4.81
C ALA A 306 3.07 -28.91 3.60
N GLY A 307 4.13 -28.08 3.61
CA GLY A 307 4.39 -27.02 2.64
C GLY A 307 3.93 -25.63 3.12
N GLY A 308 4.47 -24.60 2.47
CA GLY A 308 4.29 -23.20 2.88
C GLY A 308 5.06 -22.85 4.17
N PHE A 309 4.89 -21.61 4.62
CA PHE A 309 5.58 -21.08 5.80
C PHE A 309 4.61 -20.48 6.83
N ASN A 310 4.92 -20.69 8.11
CA ASN A 310 4.43 -19.99 9.32
C ASN A 310 5.26 -20.52 10.52
N LYS A 311 5.10 -20.02 11.75
CA LYS A 311 5.72 -20.63 12.94
C LYS A 311 5.23 -22.09 13.10
N PRO A 312 6.06 -23.12 12.86
CA PRO A 312 5.60 -24.51 12.86
C PRO A 312 5.18 -24.93 14.26
N PHE A 313 4.30 -25.92 14.34
CA PHE A 313 3.66 -26.41 15.59
C PHE A 313 2.76 -25.38 16.31
N ILE A 314 2.86 -24.08 15.99
CA ILE A 314 2.00 -23.01 16.51
C ILE A 314 0.85 -22.71 15.55
N SER A 315 1.11 -22.66 14.23
CA SER A 315 0.13 -22.21 13.25
C SER A 315 0.30 -22.82 11.86
N PRO A 316 -0.81 -23.01 11.10
CA PRO A 316 -0.75 -23.51 9.73
C PRO A 316 -0.15 -22.48 8.78
N SER A 317 0.46 -22.95 7.69
CA SER A 317 0.98 -22.10 6.62
C SER A 317 -0.08 -21.15 6.07
N THR A 318 0.26 -19.87 5.90
CA THR A 318 -0.58 -18.90 5.18
C THR A 318 0.09 -18.49 3.87
N PRO A 319 -0.67 -18.10 2.81
CA PRO A 319 -0.05 -17.62 1.57
C PRO A 319 0.72 -16.32 1.76
N GLN A 320 0.31 -15.49 2.72
CA GLN A 320 0.98 -14.24 3.05
C GLN A 320 2.36 -14.50 3.69
N ALA A 321 2.45 -15.38 4.70
CA ALA A 321 3.72 -15.80 5.31
C ALA A 321 4.59 -16.58 4.31
N THR A 322 3.97 -17.41 3.47
CA THR A 322 4.65 -18.13 2.38
C THR A 322 5.27 -17.17 1.38
N TYR A 323 4.53 -16.16 0.89
CA TYR A 323 5.06 -15.10 0.04
C TYR A 323 6.19 -14.32 0.75
N LYS A 324 5.99 -13.91 2.01
CA LYS A 324 6.99 -13.19 2.82
C LYS A 324 8.33 -13.97 2.88
N CYS A 325 8.28 -15.24 3.27
CA CYS A 325 9.45 -16.12 3.38
C CYS A 325 10.14 -16.37 2.03
N LEU A 326 9.36 -16.68 0.97
CA LEU A 326 9.90 -16.91 -0.37
C LEU A 326 10.56 -15.66 -0.96
N TYR A 327 9.98 -14.48 -0.71
CA TYR A 327 10.58 -13.20 -1.07
C TYR A 327 11.92 -13.01 -0.37
N ILE A 328 12.00 -13.19 0.96
CA ILE A 328 13.25 -13.06 1.72
C ILE A 328 14.34 -13.98 1.17
N LEU A 329 14.04 -15.28 0.97
CA LEU A 329 15.01 -16.22 0.39
C LEU A 329 15.48 -15.77 -1.00
N THR A 330 14.57 -15.27 -1.83
CA THR A 330 14.89 -14.77 -3.18
C THR A 330 15.74 -13.50 -3.15
N GLU A 331 15.49 -12.58 -2.22
CA GLU A 331 16.29 -11.35 -2.06
C GLU A 331 17.70 -11.64 -1.54
N LEU A 332 17.84 -12.69 -0.73
CA LEU A 332 19.13 -13.23 -0.32
C LEU A 332 19.77 -14.11 -1.43
N GLY A 333 19.08 -14.37 -2.55
CA GLY A 333 19.59 -15.26 -3.60
C GLY A 333 19.83 -16.68 -3.09
N TYR A 334 18.83 -17.25 -2.40
CA TYR A 334 18.76 -18.63 -1.97
C TYR A 334 17.64 -19.38 -2.69
N GLU A 335 17.94 -20.63 -3.07
CA GLU A 335 17.00 -21.55 -3.69
C GLU A 335 16.29 -22.40 -2.64
N VAL A 336 15.00 -22.67 -2.86
CA VAL A 336 14.13 -23.40 -1.93
C VAL A 336 14.26 -24.90 -2.21
N LYS A 337 15.12 -25.60 -1.45
CA LYS A 337 15.39 -27.04 -1.63
C LYS A 337 14.15 -27.94 -1.68
N ASN A 338 13.07 -27.53 -1.01
CA ASN A 338 11.78 -28.23 -0.97
C ASN A 338 10.68 -27.47 -1.74
N ALA A 339 11.04 -26.78 -2.83
CA ALA A 339 10.14 -25.95 -3.64
C ALA A 339 8.86 -26.70 -4.04
N ASN A 340 8.98 -27.97 -4.42
CA ASN A 340 7.87 -28.86 -4.77
C ASN A 340 6.81 -29.02 -3.65
N ILE A 341 7.21 -29.03 -2.37
CA ILE A 341 6.26 -29.16 -1.25
C ILE A 341 5.56 -27.81 -1.00
N VAL A 342 6.30 -26.70 -1.12
CA VAL A 342 5.73 -25.33 -1.05
C VAL A 342 4.76 -25.10 -2.22
N GLU A 343 5.12 -25.54 -3.42
CA GLU A 343 4.27 -25.53 -4.61
C GLU A 343 3.02 -26.40 -4.43
N GLN A 344 3.13 -27.61 -3.89
CA GLN A 344 1.95 -28.45 -3.60
C GLN A 344 1.01 -27.78 -2.58
N TYR A 345 1.55 -27.08 -1.58
CA TYR A 345 0.74 -26.23 -0.69
C TYR A 345 0.06 -25.09 -1.48
N LEU A 346 0.81 -24.29 -2.23
CA LEU A 346 0.29 -23.16 -3.00
C LEU A 346 -0.73 -23.59 -4.05
N ASN A 347 -0.53 -24.70 -4.76
CA ASN A 347 -1.45 -25.24 -5.76
C ASN A 347 -2.74 -25.79 -5.12
N ARG A 348 -2.68 -26.35 -3.90
CA ARG A 348 -3.91 -26.71 -3.15
C ARG A 348 -4.67 -25.46 -2.71
N THR A 349 -3.98 -24.43 -2.23
CA THR A 349 -4.60 -23.14 -1.92
C THR A 349 -5.19 -22.49 -3.17
N LEU A 350 -4.47 -22.53 -4.30
CA LEU A 350 -4.92 -22.03 -5.58
C LEU A 350 -6.20 -22.74 -6.05
N LYS A 351 -6.23 -24.08 -6.07
CA LYS A 351 -7.43 -24.87 -6.39
C LYS A 351 -8.63 -24.47 -5.51
N ALA A 352 -8.39 -24.28 -4.20
CA ALA A 352 -9.44 -23.88 -3.26
C ALA A 352 -9.96 -22.45 -3.52
N LEU A 353 -9.07 -21.52 -3.91
CA LEU A 353 -9.43 -20.14 -4.26
C LEU A 353 -10.14 -20.05 -5.62
N LEU A 354 -9.69 -20.78 -6.65
CA LEU A 354 -10.36 -20.85 -7.97
C LEU A 354 -11.81 -21.31 -7.87
N GLY A 355 -12.07 -22.30 -7.02
CA GLY A 355 -13.42 -22.78 -6.79
C GLY A 355 -14.33 -21.78 -6.07
N SER A 356 -13.76 -20.77 -5.39
CA SER A 356 -14.47 -19.84 -4.52
C SER A 356 -14.78 -18.52 -5.24
N PRO A 357 -16.06 -18.15 -5.47
CA PRO A 357 -16.39 -16.84 -6.06
C PRO A 357 -16.02 -15.69 -5.12
N ASP A 358 -16.21 -15.89 -3.82
CA ASP A 358 -15.89 -14.93 -2.76
C ASP A 358 -14.46 -15.10 -2.22
N TYR A 359 -13.50 -15.38 -3.10
CA TYR A 359 -12.09 -15.47 -2.72
C TYR A 359 -11.55 -14.10 -2.30
N HIS A 360 -10.83 -14.01 -1.17
CA HIS A 360 -10.20 -12.74 -0.78
C HIS A 360 -9.03 -12.43 -1.73
N PRO A 361 -9.05 -11.31 -2.48
CA PRO A 361 -8.07 -11.07 -3.54
C PRO A 361 -6.62 -10.98 -3.05
N LEU A 362 -6.37 -10.50 -1.82
CA LEU A 362 -5.03 -10.56 -1.21
C LEU A 362 -4.48 -11.98 -1.11
N VAL A 363 -5.32 -12.96 -0.74
CA VAL A 363 -4.90 -14.35 -0.53
C VAL A 363 -4.55 -14.99 -1.86
N MET A 364 -5.32 -14.70 -2.91
CA MET A 364 -5.00 -15.09 -4.29
C MET A 364 -3.72 -14.41 -4.79
N LEU A 365 -3.60 -13.09 -4.65
CA LEU A 365 -2.44 -12.33 -5.12
C LEU A 365 -1.14 -12.81 -4.46
N ASN A 366 -1.14 -13.08 -3.15
CA ASN A 366 0.01 -13.66 -2.46
C ASN A 366 0.31 -15.09 -2.93
N THR A 367 -0.71 -15.90 -3.24
CA THR A 367 -0.54 -17.26 -3.78
C THR A 367 0.12 -17.23 -5.17
N LEU A 368 -0.36 -16.36 -6.07
CA LEU A 368 0.21 -16.17 -7.40
C LEU A 368 1.65 -15.62 -7.34
N LYS A 369 1.91 -14.62 -6.48
CA LYS A 369 3.27 -14.07 -6.27
C LYS A 369 4.23 -15.11 -5.70
N ALA A 370 3.78 -15.94 -4.77
CA ALA A 370 4.57 -17.04 -4.22
C ALA A 370 4.93 -18.08 -5.31
N LEU A 371 3.98 -18.44 -6.19
CA LEU A 371 4.23 -19.33 -7.31
C LEU A 371 5.20 -18.74 -8.35
N GLN A 372 5.05 -17.46 -8.71
CA GLN A 372 5.95 -16.76 -9.62
C GLN A 372 7.37 -16.56 -9.03
N ILE A 373 7.52 -16.58 -7.70
CA ILE A 373 8.83 -16.56 -7.05
C ILE A 373 9.53 -17.93 -7.15
N LEU A 374 8.78 -19.04 -6.98
CA LEU A 374 9.32 -20.40 -7.13
C LEU A 374 9.73 -20.69 -8.58
N ASP A 375 9.01 -20.13 -9.55
CA ASP A 375 9.17 -20.39 -10.97
C ASP A 375 8.83 -19.11 -11.76
N LYS A 376 9.89 -18.42 -12.22
CA LYS A 376 9.79 -17.08 -12.83
C LYS A 376 9.28 -17.11 -14.27
N ASP A 377 9.54 -18.21 -14.96
CA ASP A 377 9.12 -18.43 -16.35
C ASP A 377 7.72 -19.09 -16.40
N ARG A 378 7.09 -19.31 -15.23
CA ARG A 378 5.74 -19.84 -15.09
C ARG A 378 4.70 -18.98 -15.79
N ASN A 379 4.15 -19.53 -16.86
CA ASN A 379 2.88 -19.07 -17.41
C ASN A 379 1.74 -19.45 -16.44
N LEU A 380 1.47 -18.60 -15.45
CA LEU A 380 0.43 -18.81 -14.44
C LEU A 380 -0.94 -19.12 -15.06
N LYS A 381 -1.25 -18.53 -16.22
CA LYS A 381 -2.48 -18.76 -16.99
C LYS A 381 -2.54 -20.15 -17.63
N SER A 382 -1.43 -20.70 -18.14
CA SER A 382 -1.43 -22.11 -18.56
C SER A 382 -1.50 -23.03 -17.34
N THR A 383 -0.67 -22.83 -16.30
CA THR A 383 -0.69 -23.64 -15.07
C THR A 383 -2.11 -23.74 -14.47
N LEU A 384 -2.87 -22.65 -14.52
CA LEU A 384 -4.27 -22.61 -14.09
C LEU A 384 -5.21 -23.38 -15.02
N LYS A 385 -5.19 -23.12 -16.34
CA LYS A 385 -6.02 -23.85 -17.30
C LYS A 385 -5.73 -25.35 -17.32
N ASP A 386 -4.46 -25.72 -17.23
CA ASP A 386 -3.98 -27.11 -17.17
C ASP A 386 -4.44 -27.80 -15.87
N SER A 387 -4.64 -27.05 -14.78
CA SER A 387 -5.16 -27.61 -13.52
C SER A 387 -6.68 -27.87 -13.55
N ASN A 388 -7.46 -26.93 -14.11
CA ASN A 388 -8.87 -27.08 -14.46
C ASN A 388 -9.34 -25.85 -15.28
N GLN A 389 -9.54 -26.02 -16.59
CA GLN A 389 -9.93 -24.92 -17.48
C GLN A 389 -11.28 -24.29 -17.10
N HIS A 390 -12.27 -25.09 -16.69
CA HIS A 390 -13.60 -24.59 -16.33
C HIS A 390 -13.53 -23.72 -15.07
N LEU A 391 -12.87 -24.19 -14.00
CA LEU A 391 -12.69 -23.41 -12.78
C LEU A 391 -11.84 -22.15 -13.01
N TYR A 392 -10.93 -22.16 -13.98
CA TYR A 392 -10.20 -20.95 -14.38
C TYR A 392 -11.11 -19.94 -15.09
N GLU A 393 -11.99 -20.40 -15.98
CA GLU A 393 -12.93 -19.54 -16.71
C GLU A 393 -14.03 -19.00 -15.77
N ASP A 394 -14.53 -19.80 -14.83
CA ASP A 394 -15.39 -19.35 -13.73
C ASP A 394 -14.68 -18.31 -12.84
N PHE A 395 -13.44 -18.60 -12.45
CA PHE A 395 -12.62 -17.70 -11.63
C PHE A 395 -12.41 -16.35 -12.32
N LEU A 396 -12.12 -16.33 -13.63
CA LEU A 396 -11.99 -15.08 -14.39
C LEU A 396 -13.32 -14.32 -14.48
N GLN A 397 -14.43 -15.01 -14.75
CA GLN A 397 -15.75 -14.37 -14.78
C GLN A 397 -16.09 -13.75 -13.41
N ASN A 398 -15.85 -14.46 -12.31
CA ASN A 398 -16.01 -13.93 -10.95
C ASN A 398 -15.04 -12.78 -10.66
N THR A 399 -13.78 -12.84 -11.13
CA THR A 399 -12.80 -11.75 -10.98
C THR A 399 -13.26 -10.49 -11.70
N TYR A 400 -13.74 -10.61 -12.95
CA TYR A 400 -14.29 -9.48 -13.70
C TYR A 400 -15.57 -8.93 -13.10
N LYS A 401 -16.47 -9.81 -12.64
CA LYS A 401 -17.71 -9.43 -11.97
C LYS A 401 -17.44 -8.69 -10.66
N ASN A 402 -16.59 -9.23 -9.78
CA ASN A 402 -16.24 -8.61 -8.50
C ASN A 402 -15.51 -7.27 -8.70
N LEU A 403 -14.70 -7.16 -9.77
CA LEU A 403 -14.07 -5.91 -10.19
C LEU A 403 -15.11 -4.90 -10.69
N GLU A 404 -16.04 -5.29 -11.57
CA GLU A 404 -17.11 -4.42 -12.07
C GLU A 404 -18.07 -3.98 -10.94
N GLU A 405 -18.46 -4.88 -10.04
CA GLU A 405 -19.29 -4.54 -8.88
C GLU A 405 -18.60 -3.52 -7.99
N LYS A 406 -17.31 -3.70 -7.66
CA LYS A 406 -16.54 -2.70 -6.88
C LYS A 406 -16.28 -1.40 -7.64
N LEU A 407 -16.25 -1.41 -8.97
CA LEU A 407 -16.19 -0.21 -9.81
C LEU A 407 -17.51 0.54 -9.91
N ASN A 408 -18.64 -0.14 -9.73
CA ASN A 408 -19.97 0.46 -9.73
C ASN A 408 -20.42 0.93 -8.34
N ARG A 409 -19.59 0.76 -7.29
CA ARG A 409 -19.87 1.27 -5.93
C ARG A 409 -19.54 2.76 -5.85
N ASP A 410 -20.49 3.56 -5.35
CA ASP A 410 -20.32 5.02 -5.20
C ASP A 410 -19.14 5.41 -4.30
N ASN A 411 -18.81 4.57 -3.31
CA ASN A 411 -17.67 4.71 -2.41
C ASN A 411 -16.43 3.92 -2.89
N PHE A 412 -16.05 4.15 -4.15
CA PHE A 412 -14.88 3.51 -4.78
C PHE A 412 -13.58 3.66 -3.98
N GLU A 413 -13.42 4.72 -3.19
CA GLU A 413 -12.23 4.98 -2.38
C GLU A 413 -11.91 3.84 -1.39
N GLN A 414 -12.93 3.27 -0.74
CA GLN A 414 -12.75 2.13 0.17
C GLN A 414 -12.45 0.83 -0.58
N GLU A 415 -12.91 0.73 -1.83
CA GLU A 415 -12.74 -0.45 -2.69
C GLU A 415 -11.38 -0.51 -3.39
N LEU A 416 -10.67 0.61 -3.51
CA LEU A 416 -9.39 0.76 -4.23
C LEU A 416 -8.35 -0.32 -3.93
N TYR A 417 -8.29 -0.78 -2.68
CA TYR A 417 -7.41 -1.84 -2.24
C TYR A 417 -7.71 -3.18 -2.94
N ASP A 418 -8.97 -3.60 -2.95
CA ASP A 418 -9.40 -4.83 -3.60
C ASP A 418 -9.45 -4.67 -5.12
N VAL A 419 -9.87 -3.50 -5.64
CA VAL A 419 -9.82 -3.17 -7.07
C VAL A 419 -8.38 -3.25 -7.58
N SER A 420 -7.41 -2.69 -6.86
CA SER A 420 -5.98 -2.85 -7.18
C SER A 420 -5.55 -4.31 -7.16
N ASN A 421 -6.03 -5.11 -6.21
CA ASN A 421 -5.62 -6.51 -6.11
C ASN A 421 -6.25 -7.37 -7.22
N TYR A 422 -7.51 -7.14 -7.60
CA TYR A 422 -8.16 -7.79 -8.76
C TYR A 422 -7.50 -7.40 -10.08
N VAL A 423 -7.19 -6.11 -10.29
CA VAL A 423 -6.48 -5.65 -11.49
C VAL A 423 -5.06 -6.23 -11.56
N GLU A 424 -4.34 -6.31 -10.43
CA GLU A 424 -3.01 -6.94 -10.41
C GLU A 424 -3.08 -8.46 -10.65
N ILE A 425 -4.12 -9.16 -10.16
CA ILE A 425 -4.38 -10.56 -10.49
C ILE A 425 -4.58 -10.74 -12.00
N LEU A 426 -5.46 -9.96 -12.64
CA LEU A 426 -5.73 -10.08 -14.08
C LEU A 426 -4.47 -9.83 -14.92
N ILE A 427 -3.63 -8.86 -14.52
CA ILE A 427 -2.36 -8.55 -15.17
C ILE A 427 -1.33 -9.67 -14.94
N MET A 428 -1.22 -10.23 -13.73
CA MET A 428 -0.35 -11.39 -13.46
C MET A 428 -0.75 -12.64 -14.24
N LEU A 429 -2.02 -12.73 -14.66
CA LEU A 429 -2.54 -13.80 -15.49
C LEU A 429 -2.45 -13.49 -17.00
N GLY A 430 -2.04 -12.30 -17.40
CA GLY A 430 -2.02 -11.92 -18.82
C GLY A 430 -3.41 -11.98 -19.45
N GLU A 431 -4.43 -11.49 -18.72
CA GLU A 431 -5.78 -11.28 -19.23
C GLU A 431 -6.02 -9.79 -19.53
N GLU A 432 -6.70 -9.51 -20.64
CA GLU A 432 -7.03 -8.14 -21.03
C GLU A 432 -8.28 -7.65 -20.30
N ILE A 433 -8.11 -6.60 -19.48
CA ILE A 433 -9.21 -5.88 -18.85
C ILE A 433 -10.09 -5.24 -19.95
N PRO A 434 -11.41 -5.54 -20.01
CA PRO A 434 -12.32 -4.97 -21.00
C PRO A 434 -12.28 -3.45 -21.00
N GLU A 435 -12.35 -2.82 -22.17
CA GLU A 435 -12.18 -1.37 -22.30
C GLU A 435 -13.22 -0.56 -21.53
N THR A 436 -14.45 -1.08 -21.40
CA THR A 436 -15.50 -0.53 -20.53
C THR A 436 -15.10 -0.51 -19.05
N LEU A 437 -14.41 -1.55 -18.57
CA LEU A 437 -13.87 -1.60 -17.21
C LEU A 437 -12.61 -0.74 -17.07
N LYS A 438 -11.72 -0.68 -18.07
CA LYS A 438 -10.59 0.27 -18.08
C LYS A 438 -11.11 1.71 -17.95
N GLN A 439 -12.17 2.07 -18.67
CA GLN A 439 -12.79 3.40 -18.60
C GLN A 439 -13.43 3.68 -17.23
N LYS A 440 -14.12 2.71 -16.61
CA LYS A 440 -14.62 2.85 -15.23
C LYS A 440 -13.49 3.02 -14.21
N ILE A 441 -12.44 2.18 -14.29
CA ILE A 441 -11.25 2.30 -13.43
C ILE A 441 -10.64 3.69 -13.61
N TYR A 442 -10.50 4.15 -14.85
CA TYR A 442 -9.95 5.45 -15.17
C TYR A 442 -10.76 6.61 -14.57
N ILE A 443 -12.07 6.68 -14.85
CA ILE A 443 -12.95 7.76 -14.37
C ILE A 443 -12.98 7.80 -12.84
N ASN A 444 -13.09 6.64 -12.19
CA ASN A 444 -13.16 6.58 -10.72
C ASN A 444 -11.80 6.89 -10.07
N ALA A 445 -10.69 6.46 -10.68
CA ALA A 445 -9.35 6.78 -10.20
C ALA A 445 -8.98 8.25 -10.44
N GLU A 446 -9.34 8.83 -11.59
CA GLU A 446 -9.20 10.26 -11.89
C GLU A 446 -10.02 11.09 -10.89
N LYS A 447 -11.27 10.68 -10.61
CA LYS A 447 -12.10 11.31 -9.57
C LYS A 447 -11.43 11.26 -8.20
N VAL A 448 -11.00 10.08 -7.74
CA VAL A 448 -10.32 9.97 -6.43
C VAL A 448 -9.01 10.75 -6.42
N ILE A 449 -8.22 10.79 -7.49
CA ILE A 449 -7.01 11.63 -7.57
C ILE A 449 -7.39 13.11 -7.46
N GLY A 450 -8.37 13.56 -8.23
CA GLY A 450 -8.86 14.94 -8.20
C GLY A 450 -9.43 15.33 -6.84
N ASP A 451 -10.15 14.45 -6.17
CA ASP A 451 -10.74 14.71 -4.86
C ASP A 451 -9.68 14.58 -3.74
N SER A 452 -8.72 13.65 -3.86
CA SER A 452 -7.54 13.54 -2.98
C SER A 452 -6.64 14.77 -3.07
N LEU A 453 -6.43 15.33 -4.26
CA LEU A 453 -5.62 16.53 -4.46
C LEU A 453 -6.34 17.84 -4.07
N LYS A 454 -7.68 17.83 -3.98
CA LYS A 454 -8.46 18.90 -3.33
C LYS A 454 -8.46 18.75 -1.80
N ALA A 455 -8.48 17.52 -1.30
CA ALA A 455 -8.50 17.20 0.12
C ALA A 455 -7.11 17.24 0.78
N ASN A 456 -6.04 17.15 -0.02
CA ASN A 456 -4.61 17.19 0.31
C ASN A 456 -4.08 16.05 1.24
N SER A 457 -4.96 15.30 1.92
CA SER A 457 -4.68 14.52 3.15
C SER A 457 -3.75 13.28 3.10
N ILE A 458 -3.17 12.93 4.26
CA ILE A 458 -2.54 11.64 4.59
C ILE A 458 -3.41 10.46 4.22
N VAL A 459 -4.68 10.56 4.58
CA VAL A 459 -5.66 9.49 4.40
C VAL A 459 -5.80 9.28 2.91
N SER A 460 -5.91 10.38 2.16
CA SER A 460 -5.98 10.46 0.70
C SER A 460 -4.72 9.95 -0.01
N ILE A 461 -3.52 9.95 0.59
CA ILE A 461 -2.31 9.43 -0.07
C ILE A 461 -2.37 7.91 -0.33
N VAL A 462 -3.12 7.13 0.46
CA VAL A 462 -3.30 5.69 0.20
C VAL A 462 -4.26 5.46 -0.99
N PRO A 463 -5.46 6.06 -1.05
CA PRO A 463 -6.30 6.16 -2.25
C PRO A 463 -5.56 6.69 -3.48
N LEU A 464 -4.90 7.84 -3.38
CA LEU A 464 -4.11 8.47 -4.44
C LEU A 464 -3.08 7.49 -5.02
N TYR A 465 -2.33 6.80 -4.17
CA TYR A 465 -1.41 5.75 -4.60
C TYR A 465 -2.12 4.63 -5.37
N TYR A 466 -3.20 4.06 -4.82
CA TYR A 466 -3.90 2.94 -5.48
C TYR A 466 -4.58 3.37 -6.79
N SER A 467 -5.12 4.60 -6.85
CA SER A 467 -5.68 5.19 -8.07
C SER A 467 -4.62 5.42 -9.15
N VAL A 468 -3.45 5.97 -8.79
CA VAL A 468 -2.33 6.15 -9.74
C VAL A 468 -1.79 4.79 -10.22
N LYS A 469 -1.63 3.81 -9.31
CA LYS A 469 -1.26 2.43 -9.64
C LYS A 469 -2.27 1.79 -10.60
N LEU A 470 -3.57 2.03 -10.40
CA LEU A 470 -4.64 1.51 -11.25
C LEU A 470 -4.61 2.11 -12.67
N ILE A 471 -4.40 3.42 -12.80
CA ILE A 471 -4.29 4.10 -14.11
C ILE A 471 -3.05 3.62 -14.90
N ASP A 472 -1.94 3.36 -14.21
CA ASP A 472 -0.72 2.80 -14.81
C ASP A 472 -0.94 1.35 -15.28
N ASN A 473 -1.53 0.51 -14.42
CA ASN A 473 -1.88 -0.87 -14.71
C ASN A 473 -2.75 -1.02 -15.98
N ILE A 474 -3.75 -0.16 -16.19
CA ILE A 474 -4.62 -0.20 -17.38
C ILE A 474 -4.03 0.45 -18.64
N ASN A 475 -2.81 1.02 -18.57
CA ASN A 475 -2.07 1.61 -19.70
C ASN A 475 -2.76 2.76 -20.47
N ILE A 476 -3.80 3.40 -19.92
CA ILE A 476 -4.51 4.55 -20.54
C ILE A 476 -3.66 5.85 -20.58
N ILE A 477 -2.49 5.84 -19.93
CA ILE A 477 -1.56 6.98 -19.76
C ILE A 477 -1.30 7.85 -21.01
N SER A 478 -1.34 7.30 -22.23
CA SER A 478 -0.91 8.03 -23.44
C SER A 478 -1.70 9.32 -23.73
N SER A 479 -3.02 9.34 -23.48
CA SER A 479 -3.89 10.49 -23.77
C SER A 479 -3.88 11.56 -22.66
N TYR A 480 -3.58 11.18 -21.43
CA TYR A 480 -3.52 12.08 -20.28
C TYR A 480 -2.11 12.53 -19.90
N ASN A 481 -1.08 12.07 -20.62
CA ASN A 481 0.28 12.54 -20.45
C ASN A 481 0.39 14.07 -20.44
N GLU A 482 -0.24 14.75 -21.41
CA GLU A 482 -0.23 16.21 -21.53
C GLU A 482 -1.18 16.89 -20.54
N GLN A 483 -2.28 16.23 -20.13
CA GLN A 483 -3.22 16.80 -19.16
C GLN A 483 -2.66 16.77 -17.74
N VAL A 484 -2.03 15.67 -17.32
CA VAL A 484 -1.31 15.57 -16.03
C VAL A 484 -0.12 16.53 -16.00
N ASP A 485 0.63 16.65 -17.11
CA ASP A 485 1.70 17.66 -17.23
C ASP A 485 1.16 19.09 -17.18
N SER A 486 0.05 19.39 -17.87
CA SER A 486 -0.56 20.72 -17.94
C SER A 486 -1.19 21.12 -16.60
N PHE A 487 -1.78 20.16 -15.87
CA PHE A 487 -2.27 20.34 -14.52
C PHE A 487 -1.12 20.67 -13.56
N ALA A 488 -0.05 19.87 -13.56
CA ALA A 488 1.15 20.15 -12.78
C ALA A 488 1.80 21.50 -13.14
N LYS A 489 1.91 21.83 -14.43
CA LYS A 489 2.44 23.12 -14.91
C LYS A 489 1.54 24.30 -14.53
N LYS A 490 0.21 24.13 -14.49
CA LYS A 490 -0.72 25.13 -13.93
C LYS A 490 -0.50 25.34 -12.43
N LEU A 491 -0.31 24.26 -11.67
CA LEU A 491 -0.13 24.31 -10.21
C LEU A 491 1.23 24.90 -9.79
N ILE A 492 2.31 24.55 -10.50
CA ILE A 492 3.64 25.18 -10.34
C ILE A 492 3.56 26.70 -10.54
N ASN A 493 2.77 27.14 -11.52
CA ASN A 493 2.59 28.54 -11.90
C ASN A 493 1.47 29.29 -11.15
N GLN A 494 0.82 28.70 -10.14
CA GLN A 494 -0.11 29.40 -9.25
C GLN A 494 0.61 30.02 -8.05
N GLU A 495 0.04 31.08 -7.46
CA GLU A 495 0.49 31.66 -6.18
C GLU A 495 0.02 30.80 -4.99
N LEU A 496 0.49 29.56 -4.96
CA LEU A 496 0.34 28.63 -3.84
C LEU A 496 1.42 28.86 -2.79
N ASN A 497 1.08 28.60 -1.52
CA ASN A 497 1.99 28.77 -0.40
C ASN A 497 3.07 27.66 -0.34
N LYS A 498 4.06 27.83 0.54
CA LYS A 498 5.27 26.98 0.60
C LYS A 498 5.01 25.52 1.03
N ALA A 499 3.87 25.24 1.66
CA ALA A 499 3.37 23.90 1.95
C ALA A 499 2.69 23.28 0.72
N GLU A 500 1.70 23.98 0.16
CA GLU A 500 0.93 23.56 -1.00
C GLU A 500 1.81 23.23 -2.21
N LYS A 501 2.88 24.01 -2.45
CA LYS A 501 3.86 23.67 -3.50
C LYS A 501 4.74 22.46 -3.17
N GLY A 502 4.90 22.09 -1.91
CA GLY A 502 5.75 20.98 -1.44
C GLY A 502 5.12 19.61 -1.68
N ASP A 503 3.98 19.33 -1.05
CA ASP A 503 3.31 18.02 -1.14
C ASP A 503 2.83 17.69 -2.56
N LEU A 504 2.52 18.74 -3.33
CA LEU A 504 2.15 18.66 -4.73
C LEU A 504 3.38 18.45 -5.65
N LEU A 505 4.56 19.01 -5.33
CA LEU A 505 5.82 18.61 -5.97
C LEU A 505 6.17 17.15 -5.65
N ILE A 506 5.98 16.70 -4.41
CA ILE A 506 6.30 15.32 -4.01
C ILE A 506 5.40 14.33 -4.77
N THR A 507 4.10 14.62 -4.85
CA THR A 507 3.15 13.83 -5.64
C THR A 507 3.51 13.84 -7.13
N TYR A 508 3.80 15.02 -7.68
CA TYR A 508 4.25 15.15 -9.06
C TYR A 508 5.56 14.38 -9.32
N TYR A 509 6.55 14.44 -8.42
CA TYR A 509 7.80 13.71 -8.58
C TYR A 509 7.60 12.20 -8.48
N ALA A 510 6.77 11.69 -7.58
CA ALA A 510 6.41 10.27 -7.57
C ALA A 510 5.82 9.84 -8.92
N MET A 511 4.89 10.64 -9.48
CA MET A 511 4.29 10.39 -10.79
C MET A 511 5.30 10.56 -11.95
N MET A 512 6.25 11.49 -11.89
CA MET A 512 7.27 11.74 -12.93
C MET A 512 8.38 10.69 -12.93
N ILE A 513 8.77 10.18 -11.76
CA ILE A 513 9.69 9.05 -11.61
C ILE A 513 9.03 7.79 -12.19
N GLN A 514 7.72 7.59 -11.98
CA GLN A 514 6.93 6.51 -12.59
C GLN A 514 6.78 6.68 -14.12
N LYS A 515 6.64 7.92 -14.62
CA LYS A 515 6.26 8.25 -16.01
C LYS A 515 7.42 8.48 -16.98
N TYR A 516 8.46 9.23 -16.59
CA TYR A 516 9.53 9.73 -17.47
C TYR A 516 10.96 9.37 -17.04
N ASN A 517 11.20 8.97 -15.78
CA ASN A 517 12.54 8.65 -15.28
C ASN A 517 13.47 9.91 -15.18
N HIS A 518 12.90 11.09 -14.87
CA HIS A 518 13.51 12.43 -14.86
C HIS A 518 12.96 13.36 -13.75
N VAL A 519 13.71 14.42 -13.41
CA VAL A 519 13.32 15.56 -12.52
C VAL A 519 13.22 16.87 -13.34
N LEU A 520 12.71 17.97 -12.77
CA LEU A 520 12.38 19.24 -13.46
C LEU A 520 13.57 20.16 -13.78
N GLU A 521 13.33 21.17 -14.64
CA GLU A 521 14.38 21.96 -15.31
C GLU A 521 14.90 23.23 -14.56
N GLU A 522 14.19 23.81 -13.56
CA GLU A 522 14.61 25.08 -12.90
C GLU A 522 14.20 25.24 -11.40
N PRO A 523 14.97 26.00 -10.57
CA PRO A 523 14.65 26.31 -9.17
C PRO A 523 14.13 27.74 -8.91
N LEU A 524 13.15 27.90 -8.00
CA LEU A 524 12.63 29.20 -7.54
C LEU A 524 13.07 29.53 -6.10
N PHE A 525 13.69 30.70 -5.90
CA PHE A 525 14.22 31.17 -4.61
C PHE A 525 13.31 32.20 -3.91
N CYS A 526 13.14 32.05 -2.59
CA CYS A 526 12.81 33.12 -1.65
C CYS A 526 13.61 32.93 -0.34
N SER A 527 14.13 34.01 0.24
CA SER A 527 14.86 34.05 1.53
C SER A 527 13.98 33.58 2.71
N TYR A 528 14.46 33.04 3.84
CA TYR A 528 15.65 33.20 4.69
C TYR A 528 15.46 34.17 5.87
N ASP A 529 14.53 35.11 5.78
CA ASP A 529 14.13 35.96 6.92
C ASP A 529 12.68 35.67 7.32
N TYR A 530 12.48 35.01 8.48
CA TYR A 530 11.43 35.26 9.49
C TYR A 530 11.47 34.16 10.57
N LEU A 531 11.50 34.56 11.86
CA LEU A 531 11.17 33.76 13.07
C LEU A 531 11.96 32.44 13.26
N ASN A 532 12.89 32.26 14.22
CA ASN A 532 13.34 33.06 15.37
C ASN A 532 12.23 33.56 16.32
N LEU A 533 11.61 32.65 17.09
CA LEU A 533 11.02 32.95 18.41
C LEU A 533 10.74 31.66 19.24
N PHE A 534 11.55 31.45 20.29
CA PHE A 534 11.35 30.79 21.61
C PHE A 534 10.21 29.75 21.83
N LYS A 535 10.50 28.53 22.34
CA LYS A 535 10.55 28.07 23.76
C LYS A 535 9.27 28.38 24.60
N SER A 536 8.74 27.53 25.50
CA SER A 536 8.84 26.08 25.85
C SER A 536 7.70 25.79 26.90
N ASP A 537 7.57 24.77 27.78
CA ASP A 537 8.34 23.60 28.27
C ASP A 537 7.39 22.60 29.02
N GLU A 538 7.87 21.40 29.47
CA GLU A 538 7.23 20.40 30.39
C GLU A 538 5.85 19.76 29.99
N GLY A 539 5.44 18.52 30.40
CA GLY A 539 6.10 17.36 31.02
C GLY A 539 5.14 16.22 31.47
N GLY A 540 5.47 14.92 31.23
CA GLY A 540 4.85 13.70 31.87
C GLY A 540 3.53 13.14 31.28
N VAL A 541 3.02 11.92 31.58
CA VAL A 541 3.49 10.64 32.22
C VAL A 541 2.49 9.48 31.86
N ARG A 542 2.98 8.27 31.47
CA ARG A 542 2.42 6.86 31.53
C ARG A 542 0.89 6.59 31.25
N GLN A 543 0.43 5.44 30.70
CA GLN A 543 0.76 4.04 31.05
C GLN A 543 0.15 2.96 30.09
N ASN A 544 0.80 1.78 30.05
CA ASN A 544 0.35 0.41 29.65
C ASN A 544 -1.11 0.01 30.02
N PHE A 545 -1.73 -1.10 29.57
CA PHE A 545 -1.52 -2.18 28.56
C PHE A 545 -2.88 -2.92 28.42
N GLU A 546 -3.34 -3.31 27.22
CA GLU A 546 -4.26 -4.47 26.96
C GLU A 546 -4.79 -4.45 25.51
N SER A 547 -4.35 -5.39 24.64
CA SER A 547 -4.90 -5.61 23.28
C SER A 547 -4.33 -6.89 22.61
N PRO A 548 -5.17 -7.76 22.01
CA PRO A 548 -4.76 -8.70 20.96
C PRO A 548 -4.60 -7.99 19.58
N PRO A 549 -3.93 -8.59 18.59
CA PRO A 549 -3.38 -7.84 17.45
C PRO A 549 -4.34 -7.60 16.27
N SER A 550 -4.33 -6.39 15.75
CA SER A 550 -4.81 -6.05 14.41
C SER A 550 -3.73 -6.27 13.34
N LEU A 551 -4.14 -6.53 12.09
CA LEU A 551 -3.24 -6.49 10.93
C LEU A 551 -2.82 -5.05 10.66
N SER A 552 -1.53 -4.84 10.41
CA SER A 552 -0.95 -3.51 10.54
C SER A 552 -1.00 -2.68 9.26
N LEU A 553 -0.78 -1.36 9.40
CA LEU A 553 -0.83 -0.41 8.28
C LEU A 553 0.18 -0.78 7.18
N THR A 554 1.32 -1.32 7.60
CA THR A 554 2.42 -1.76 6.74
C THR A 554 2.09 -3.04 5.96
N GLU A 555 1.15 -3.88 6.44
CA GLU A 555 0.69 -5.07 5.70
C GLU A 555 -0.18 -4.71 4.47
N LYS A 556 -0.70 -3.48 4.42
CA LYS A 556 -1.36 -2.91 3.23
C LYS A 556 -0.33 -2.42 2.19
N TYR A 557 0.71 -1.72 2.64
CA TYR A 557 1.81 -1.22 1.79
C TYR A 557 2.65 -2.36 1.16
N MET A 558 2.68 -3.56 1.76
CA MET A 558 3.34 -4.76 1.18
C MET A 558 3.10 -4.98 -0.31
N GLN A 559 1.84 -4.84 -0.73
CA GLN A 559 1.35 -5.15 -2.08
C GLN A 559 1.72 -4.06 -3.09
N MET A 560 2.26 -2.94 -2.60
CA MET A 560 2.65 -1.76 -3.36
C MET A 560 4.10 -1.82 -3.85
N TYR A 561 5.00 -2.54 -3.15
CA TYR A 561 6.43 -2.61 -3.52
C TYR A 561 6.80 -3.78 -4.44
N SER A 562 6.14 -4.94 -4.37
CA SER A 562 6.49 -6.09 -5.23
C SER A 562 6.31 -5.79 -6.73
N PHE A 563 5.44 -4.83 -7.05
CA PHE A 563 5.19 -4.31 -8.40
C PHE A 563 6.39 -3.49 -8.94
N ILE A 564 6.96 -2.61 -8.10
CA ILE A 564 8.09 -1.72 -8.45
C ILE A 564 9.35 -2.52 -8.83
N LYS A 565 9.55 -3.68 -8.18
CA LYS A 565 10.69 -4.60 -8.42
C LYS A 565 10.80 -5.06 -9.88
N ASN A 566 9.71 -5.11 -10.63
CA ASN A 566 9.69 -5.57 -12.02
C ASN A 566 10.17 -4.52 -13.05
N TYR A 567 10.34 -3.25 -12.65
CA TYR A 567 10.62 -2.13 -13.57
C TYR A 567 11.99 -1.46 -13.42
N SER A 568 12.92 -2.11 -12.71
CA SER A 568 14.33 -1.65 -12.65
C SER A 568 14.98 -1.60 -14.05
N VAL A 569 15.76 -0.55 -14.30
CA VAL A 569 16.57 -0.47 -15.53
C VAL A 569 17.66 -1.53 -15.46
N ARG A 570 17.81 -2.35 -16.52
CA ARG A 570 19.00 -3.21 -16.66
C ARG A 570 20.23 -2.33 -16.79
N THR A 571 20.96 -2.14 -15.70
CA THR A 571 22.33 -1.62 -15.75
C THR A 571 23.17 -2.62 -16.53
N SER A 572 23.73 -2.20 -17.67
CA SER A 572 24.72 -3.00 -18.36
C SER A 572 25.95 -3.10 -17.46
N SER A 573 26.42 -4.32 -17.18
CA SER A 573 27.68 -4.54 -16.45
C SER A 573 28.93 -4.15 -17.26
N ARG A 574 28.73 -3.63 -18.48
CA ARG A 574 29.75 -3.01 -19.33
C ARG A 574 29.22 -1.69 -19.87
N ALA A 575 29.91 -0.59 -19.59
CA ALA A 575 29.67 0.67 -20.27
C ALA A 575 29.87 0.48 -21.79
N ILE A 576 28.97 1.04 -22.59
CA ILE A 576 29.07 0.95 -24.06
C ILE A 576 29.87 2.17 -24.54
N GLU A 577 31.19 1.99 -24.62
CA GLU A 577 32.12 3.03 -25.03
C GLU A 577 32.15 3.19 -26.56
N ALA A 578 31.85 4.40 -27.04
CA ALA A 578 32.05 4.80 -28.41
C ALA A 578 33.48 5.35 -28.59
N SER A 579 34.25 4.73 -29.49
CA SER A 579 35.53 5.25 -29.93
C SER A 579 35.40 6.05 -31.23
N TYR A 580 36.09 7.19 -31.28
CA TYR A 580 36.21 8.02 -32.47
C TYR A 580 37.65 8.52 -32.59
N ASN A 581 38.31 8.19 -33.71
CA ASN A 581 39.73 8.47 -33.97
C ASN A 581 40.65 8.14 -32.77
N GLY A 582 40.43 6.98 -32.15
CA GLY A 582 41.22 6.48 -31.01
C GLY A 582 40.92 7.12 -29.65
N LYS A 583 40.05 8.14 -29.57
CA LYS A 583 39.61 8.74 -28.30
C LYS A 583 38.25 8.16 -27.88
N LYS A 584 38.05 7.97 -26.57
CA LYS A 584 36.73 7.68 -25.98
C LYS A 584 35.87 8.93 -26.09
N GLY A 585 34.93 8.96 -27.04
CA GLY A 585 34.18 10.16 -27.42
C GLY A 585 32.78 10.25 -26.80
N LEU A 586 32.17 9.09 -26.56
CA LEU A 586 30.87 8.92 -25.90
C LEU A 586 30.93 7.66 -25.04
N SER A 587 30.11 7.59 -23.99
CA SER A 587 29.82 6.34 -23.30
C SER A 587 28.38 6.34 -22.83
N VAL A 588 27.67 5.23 -23.06
CA VAL A 588 26.29 5.01 -22.61
C VAL A 588 26.34 4.34 -21.24
N SER A 589 25.81 5.01 -20.20
CA SER A 589 25.72 4.51 -18.83
C SER A 589 24.48 3.63 -18.59
N GLY A 590 23.43 3.81 -19.40
CA GLY A 590 22.26 2.93 -19.40
C GLY A 590 21.30 3.21 -20.55
N TYR A 591 20.37 2.29 -20.81
CA TYR A 591 19.30 2.51 -21.79
C TYR A 591 18.00 1.81 -21.38
N LYS A 592 16.86 2.29 -21.89
CA LYS A 592 15.52 1.73 -21.64
C LYS A 592 14.70 1.76 -22.94
N LEU A 593 13.92 0.71 -23.19
CA LEU A 593 12.96 0.60 -24.29
C LEU A 593 11.53 0.64 -23.76
N ARG A 594 10.63 1.35 -24.43
CA ARG A 594 9.18 1.16 -24.35
C ARG A 594 8.62 0.97 -25.75
N ARG A 595 8.10 -0.22 -26.07
CA ARG A 595 7.31 -0.44 -27.29
C ARG A 595 5.92 0.18 -27.09
N LEU A 596 5.43 0.97 -28.03
CA LEU A 596 4.11 1.61 -28.00
C LEU A 596 3.24 1.14 -29.18
N LYS A 597 2.02 1.67 -29.29
CA LYS A 597 1.06 1.23 -30.30
C LYS A 597 1.56 1.48 -31.74
N ASP A 598 2.21 2.61 -31.97
CA ASP A 598 2.52 3.11 -33.32
C ASP A 598 4.04 3.37 -33.54
N PHE A 599 4.83 3.43 -32.46
CA PHE A 599 6.29 3.66 -32.48
C PHE A 599 6.97 2.94 -31.29
N ASP A 600 8.30 2.89 -31.30
CA ASP A 600 9.11 2.47 -30.15
C ASP A 600 9.86 3.70 -29.57
N LEU A 601 9.99 3.77 -28.24
CA LEU A 601 10.81 4.76 -27.54
C LEU A 601 12.08 4.14 -26.99
N ILE A 602 13.21 4.79 -27.22
CA ILE A 602 14.51 4.43 -26.64
C ILE A 602 15.03 5.63 -25.84
N LEU A 603 15.21 5.45 -24.53
CA LEU A 603 15.92 6.41 -23.67
C LEU A 603 17.37 5.95 -23.52
N LEU A 604 18.33 6.86 -23.72
CA LEU A 604 19.75 6.65 -23.48
C LEU A 604 20.21 7.56 -22.36
N LYS A 605 20.85 7.01 -21.33
CA LYS A 605 21.65 7.78 -20.38
C LYS A 605 23.12 7.68 -20.79
N LEU A 606 23.79 8.82 -20.94
CA LEU A 606 25.21 8.91 -21.25
C LEU A 606 26.03 9.15 -19.96
N TYR A 607 27.33 9.38 -20.08
CA TYR A 607 28.24 9.61 -18.94
C TYR A 607 28.71 11.07 -18.75
N ASN A 608 28.55 11.92 -19.76
CA ASN A 608 29.15 13.27 -19.79
C ASN A 608 28.12 14.30 -20.29
N ASN A 609 27.85 15.33 -19.49
CA ASN A 609 26.87 16.42 -19.70
C ASN A 609 27.10 17.31 -20.96
N GLU A 610 28.03 16.98 -21.86
CA GLU A 610 28.46 17.80 -23.00
C GLU A 610 27.48 17.84 -24.20
N HIS A 611 26.24 17.34 -24.07
CA HIS A 611 25.31 17.18 -25.19
C HIS A 611 24.77 18.51 -25.74
N GLY A 612 24.75 19.56 -24.91
CA GLY A 612 24.24 20.90 -25.25
C GLY A 612 25.01 21.64 -26.35
N HIS A 613 25.98 20.99 -26.99
CA HIS A 613 26.75 21.49 -28.13
C HIS A 613 26.62 20.62 -29.39
N TRP A 614 25.74 19.60 -29.39
CA TRP A 614 25.58 18.69 -30.52
C TRP A 614 24.28 19.01 -31.27
N ASN A 615 24.42 19.50 -32.50
CA ASN A 615 23.31 20.07 -33.27
C ASN A 615 22.56 19.03 -34.10
N GLU A 616 23.15 17.85 -34.33
CA GLU A 616 22.50 16.77 -35.08
C GLU A 616 22.65 15.40 -34.41
N TYR A 617 21.56 14.64 -34.46
CA TYR A 617 21.42 13.29 -33.97
C TYR A 617 20.77 12.44 -35.06
N TYR A 618 21.24 11.22 -35.30
CA TYR A 618 20.51 10.28 -36.14
C TYR A 618 20.76 8.81 -35.77
N ILE A 619 19.80 7.97 -36.13
CA ILE A 619 19.87 6.52 -35.97
C ILE A 619 20.00 5.89 -37.36
N THR A 620 20.67 4.73 -37.44
CA THR A 620 20.66 3.87 -38.63
C THR A 620 20.65 2.40 -38.24
N ASP A 621 20.06 1.56 -39.10
CA ASP A 621 20.16 0.10 -39.07
C ASP A 621 21.54 -0.42 -39.57
N GLY A 622 22.44 0.48 -39.95
CA GLY A 622 23.73 0.21 -40.58
C GLY A 622 23.74 0.34 -42.10
N LYS A 623 22.57 0.58 -42.73
CA LYS A 623 22.41 0.82 -44.17
C LYS A 623 21.63 2.10 -44.47
N ASN A 624 20.54 2.35 -43.75
CA ASN A 624 19.58 3.42 -43.98
C ASN A 624 19.54 4.37 -42.78
N LYS A 625 19.42 5.68 -42.99
CA LYS A 625 19.08 6.62 -41.91
C LYS A 625 17.65 6.36 -41.47
N ILE A 626 17.45 5.93 -40.23
CA ILE A 626 16.12 5.77 -39.63
C ILE A 626 15.61 7.17 -39.29
N LEU A 627 14.43 7.52 -39.81
CA LEU A 627 13.73 8.73 -39.42
C LEU A 627 13.31 8.58 -37.95
N ALA A 628 13.96 9.34 -37.08
CA ALA A 628 13.73 9.30 -35.64
C ALA A 628 13.60 10.73 -35.11
N LYS A 629 12.65 10.98 -34.20
CA LYS A 629 12.63 12.24 -33.45
C LYS A 629 13.53 12.08 -32.23
N ALA A 630 14.58 12.89 -32.14
CA ALA A 630 15.42 12.98 -30.95
C ALA A 630 14.95 14.15 -30.07
N LYS A 631 14.90 13.96 -28.76
CA LYS A 631 14.71 15.03 -27.78
C LYS A 631 15.76 14.93 -26.68
N VAL A 632 16.37 16.05 -26.34
CA VAL A 632 17.35 16.22 -25.25
C VAL A 632 16.71 17.15 -24.22
N SER A 633 16.81 16.84 -22.93
CA SER A 633 16.40 17.77 -21.88
C SER A 633 17.30 19.00 -21.89
N GLN A 634 16.74 20.16 -21.52
CA GLN A 634 17.51 21.40 -21.41
C GLN A 634 17.96 21.67 -19.97
N THR A 635 17.43 20.93 -18.98
CA THR A 635 17.88 20.92 -17.59
C THR A 635 19.39 20.67 -17.45
N PRO A 636 20.12 21.46 -16.64
CA PRO A 636 21.52 21.18 -16.28
C PRO A 636 21.75 19.79 -15.65
N GLU A 637 20.78 19.30 -14.89
CA GLU A 637 20.75 17.99 -14.23
C GLU A 637 20.39 16.82 -15.17
N TYR A 638 19.89 17.08 -16.40
CA TYR A 638 19.40 16.04 -17.34
C TYR A 638 19.86 16.18 -18.80
N ASN A 639 20.79 17.09 -19.04
CA ASN A 639 21.63 17.14 -20.25
C ASN A 639 22.54 15.89 -20.44
N ASP A 640 22.34 14.82 -19.67
CA ASP A 640 22.97 13.50 -19.80
C ASP A 640 22.05 12.41 -20.38
N ILE A 641 20.79 12.73 -20.73
CA ILE A 641 19.82 11.78 -21.32
C ILE A 641 19.25 12.27 -22.65
N LEU A 642 19.07 11.31 -23.57
CA LEU A 642 18.37 11.47 -24.84
C LEU A 642 17.20 10.50 -24.97
N VAL A 643 16.11 11.00 -25.55
CA VAL A 643 14.93 10.21 -25.91
C VAL A 643 14.81 10.16 -27.44
N PHE A 644 14.68 8.96 -27.98
CA PHE A 644 14.47 8.71 -29.41
C PHE A 644 13.12 8.03 -29.67
N GLU A 645 12.31 8.65 -30.51
CA GLU A 645 11.10 8.07 -31.10
C GLU A 645 11.48 7.42 -32.44
N ILE A 646 11.25 6.11 -32.60
CA ILE A 646 11.57 5.36 -33.84
C ILE A 646 10.36 4.56 -34.37
N PRO A 647 10.29 4.27 -35.69
CA PRO A 647 9.20 3.48 -36.25
C PRO A 647 9.10 2.09 -35.59
N LYS A 648 7.87 1.67 -35.28
CA LYS A 648 7.61 0.45 -34.51
C LYS A 648 8.26 -0.79 -35.14
N GLY A 649 8.92 -1.59 -34.30
CA GLY A 649 9.62 -2.80 -34.70
C GLY A 649 11.07 -2.58 -35.14
N LYS A 650 11.48 -1.34 -35.46
CA LYS A 650 12.89 -1.02 -35.78
C LYS A 650 13.84 -1.31 -34.62
N VAL A 651 13.35 -1.37 -33.39
CA VAL A 651 14.16 -1.74 -32.22
C VAL A 651 14.69 -3.19 -32.26
N ASN A 652 14.12 -4.05 -33.11
CA ASN A 652 14.58 -5.42 -33.30
C ASN A 652 15.78 -5.50 -34.28
N GLU A 653 16.09 -4.41 -34.98
CA GLU A 653 17.25 -4.29 -35.88
C GLU A 653 18.52 -3.89 -35.09
N ARG A 654 19.68 -3.79 -35.78
CA ARG A 654 20.95 -3.42 -35.15
C ARG A 654 21.12 -1.90 -35.22
N LEU A 655 20.73 -1.21 -34.15
CA LEU A 655 20.69 0.26 -34.12
C LEU A 655 22.04 0.88 -33.74
N TYR A 656 22.51 1.78 -34.60
CA TYR A 656 23.65 2.66 -34.36
C TYR A 656 23.18 4.10 -34.21
N PHE A 657 23.63 4.77 -33.16
CA PHE A 657 23.27 6.16 -32.84
C PHE A 657 24.49 7.04 -33.10
N TYR A 658 24.31 8.06 -33.94
CA TYR A 658 25.35 9.00 -34.36
C TYR A 658 25.08 10.37 -33.77
N PHE A 659 26.16 11.00 -33.30
CA PHE A 659 26.15 12.28 -32.57
C PHE A 659 27.13 13.21 -33.28
N SER A 660 26.67 14.41 -33.67
CA SER A 660 27.37 15.30 -34.61
C SER A 660 28.85 15.49 -34.27
N GLY A 661 29.74 15.05 -35.16
CA GLY A 661 31.19 15.30 -35.11
C GLY A 661 32.02 14.48 -34.10
N LYS A 662 31.41 13.72 -33.16
CA LYS A 662 32.14 12.98 -32.11
C LYS A 662 32.02 11.44 -32.15
N GLY A 663 31.26 10.87 -33.10
CA GLY A 663 31.29 9.43 -33.40
C GLY A 663 29.93 8.71 -33.40
N ARG A 664 29.96 7.39 -33.22
CA ARG A 664 28.77 6.53 -33.13
C ARG A 664 28.85 5.57 -31.95
N THR A 665 27.73 5.29 -31.30
CA THR A 665 27.59 4.15 -30.38
C THR A 665 26.63 3.11 -30.98
N GLU A 666 26.80 1.84 -30.59
CA GLU A 666 25.94 0.73 -31.00
C GLU A 666 25.25 0.17 -29.77
N ILE A 667 23.93 -0.03 -29.84
CA ILE A 667 23.20 -0.66 -28.74
C ILE A 667 22.94 -2.13 -29.08
N PRO A 668 23.21 -3.08 -28.15
CA PRO A 668 22.87 -4.48 -28.33
C PRO A 668 21.41 -4.66 -28.73
N ARG A 669 21.15 -5.63 -29.61
CA ARG A 669 19.77 -5.99 -30.02
C ARG A 669 18.88 -6.22 -28.81
N PHE A 670 17.66 -5.70 -28.90
CA PHE A 670 16.65 -5.78 -27.86
C PHE A 670 15.88 -7.11 -27.99
N TRP A 671 16.44 -8.14 -27.36
CA TRP A 671 15.79 -9.45 -27.14
C TRP A 671 14.89 -9.37 -25.90
#